data_AF-W6K5X6-F1
#
_entry.id   AF-W6K5X6-F1
#
_cell.length_a   1.000
_cell.length_b   1.000
_cell.length_c   1.000
_cell.angle_alpha   90.00
_cell.angle_beta   90.00
_cell.angle_gamma   90.00
#
_symmetry.space_group_name_H-M   'P 1'
#
loop_
_entity.id
_entity.type
_entity.pdbx_description
1 polymer ?
#
loop_
_entity_poly.entity_id
_entity_poly.type
_entity_poly.pdbx_seq_one_letter_code
_entity_poly.pdbx_strand_id
1 'polypeptide(L)'
;MSAGSAGGAGQSKRQRFFLILLALIILSLVASLIIRETVLEQEAEVFSKLAVVGPMSGPDSRIGQSLRQGTEIYIDQINDKGGLDGRRLALDVIDDSGATDAVAQRIRDMAKGDTLGAVGHWRDDRVRALAPTYAESGLPLIVPAALSEQVLPEGPIFGTMFGREQEARFLANYARNVLGHKLMSIIQDVDEYGTSLAEPFEATYRRFGTAIRYNWLFDSSATDPMPQLKRIVEELSERKDAGALFLAVRGEHGAALVRMIRDARLKNVIVAHSALSTQNFMEAVSAGLPSGADKARYTDGIMVSTPLLLDTANEQAQAFATRYRDRYGAPPDWVAAYAYEAAHLLVSGLKSGGEEVASKAVKDLRKTVLSFLEDMKIEGNEVGGIAGSRGFGEDRRSRTPVLIGAYNGLDMVSALTQLQPITSYGRTNYIGELRKGKVLYVNDRFMYRTNVVYTGIDLKDVSEISIEENAAQMEFVIWFRYRGKFEPNDVEFTNAVEPIELKEPIDEQQIGDMTYRAYQVSGKFLLNFTETDRFYGSHVLGVSLSHRKLNRNNLLYVVDVLGMNLQGEDSVLDQITRRQAINPNMGWVSERAWLSQDISRRGTLGDPAYVGYTTNAPEFSRIDLGVLIKRGEVQARDFVPAEYFVYVGVFGLLGSVFAVWMDRKSKRRFWFVQSWFLRLISWPLLLTAAGNLALQNAFHRLDGYYIDIIVMAYDMLWWIVPARIAALALERFIWLPLEEHTGRTIPNVVRVFGSVTLYSLAVFGIIAFVFDQKVTSLLATSGLLAMIVGLAIQANISNIFSGIVLNIERPFAVGDWVQIGEMEEGRIIDITWRTTRVQTRAGYVISVPNGQVSEAGVHNFDSGPVVRLEIEVEVDARYNHDVTDDIMTRTAEKLPYVVKDPQPEVRFTGMKWNLGWVATYEVQIWIEDYGIREEVVEGVHVTVWDELIANGIYPSPDTLEKGFLPKFEDLKPDNRPVEEH
;
A
#
# COMPACT_ATOMS: atom_id res chain seq x y z
N MET A 1 -5.74 -71.69 -34.02
CA MET A 1 -4.73 -70.63 -33.80
C MET A 1 -5.38 -69.27 -34.08
N SER A 2 -5.13 -68.28 -33.18
CA SER A 2 -5.26 -66.80 -33.31
C SER A 2 -6.60 -66.18 -33.77
N ALA A 3 -7.10 -65.04 -33.30
CA ALA A 3 -6.68 -64.06 -32.28
C ALA A 3 -7.78 -62.96 -32.15
N GLY A 4 -7.78 -62.26 -30.99
CA GLY A 4 -8.09 -60.82 -30.84
C GLY A 4 -9.58 -60.42 -30.72
N SER A 5 -10.00 -59.45 -29.90
CA SER A 5 -9.35 -58.63 -28.88
C SER A 5 -10.44 -57.85 -28.13
N ALA A 6 -10.33 -57.79 -26.80
CA ALA A 6 -11.14 -56.96 -25.90
C ALA A 6 -10.66 -55.49 -25.89
N GLY A 7 -11.57 -54.55 -25.56
CA GLY A 7 -11.20 -53.15 -25.31
C GLY A 7 -12.38 -52.25 -24.96
N GLY A 8 -12.89 -52.33 -23.73
CA GLY A 8 -13.91 -51.41 -23.22
C GLY A 8 -13.82 -51.25 -21.70
N ALA A 9 -13.87 -49.99 -21.26
CA ALA A 9 -13.97 -49.48 -19.88
C ALA A 9 -12.68 -49.44 -19.03
N GLY A 10 -12.08 -48.25 -18.95
CA GLY A 10 -10.99 -47.98 -18.00
C GLY A 10 -10.42 -46.56 -18.02
N GLN A 11 -11.24 -45.50 -18.00
CA GLN A 11 -10.69 -44.18 -17.65
C GLN A 11 -10.31 -44.17 -16.16
N SER A 12 -9.04 -43.93 -15.86
CA SER A 12 -8.53 -43.98 -14.48
C SER A 12 -9.18 -42.89 -13.63
N LYS A 13 -9.38 -43.16 -12.33
CA LYS A 13 -9.88 -42.16 -11.36
C LYS A 13 -9.07 -40.85 -11.37
N ARG A 14 -7.78 -40.90 -11.77
CA ARG A 14 -6.93 -39.72 -11.96
C ARG A 14 -7.36 -38.86 -13.15
N GLN A 15 -7.75 -39.45 -14.29
CA GLN A 15 -8.25 -38.69 -15.44
C GLN A 15 -9.58 -37.99 -15.13
N ARG A 16 -10.50 -38.65 -14.42
CA ARG A 16 -11.74 -38.01 -13.95
C ARG A 16 -11.47 -36.87 -12.95
N PHE A 17 -10.48 -37.02 -12.07
CA PHE A 17 -10.05 -35.96 -11.16
C PHE A 17 -9.46 -34.76 -11.89
N PHE A 18 -8.56 -34.98 -12.86
CA PHE A 18 -7.99 -33.90 -13.68
C PHE A 18 -9.05 -33.21 -14.54
N LEU A 19 -10.01 -33.95 -15.08
CA LEU A 19 -11.14 -33.38 -15.82
C LEU A 19 -12.07 -32.55 -14.91
N ILE A 20 -12.30 -32.97 -13.66
CA ILE A 20 -13.09 -32.19 -12.68
C ILE A 20 -12.32 -30.96 -12.20
N LEU A 21 -11.01 -31.07 -11.96
CA LEU A 21 -10.15 -29.94 -11.59
C LEU A 21 -10.05 -28.94 -12.73
N LEU A 22 -9.85 -29.40 -13.97
CA LEU A 22 -9.85 -28.57 -15.16
C LEU A 22 -11.24 -27.96 -15.40
N ALA A 23 -12.32 -28.72 -15.20
CA ALA A 23 -13.67 -28.19 -15.29
C ALA A 23 -13.95 -27.15 -14.20
N LEU A 24 -13.41 -27.28 -12.98
CA LEU A 24 -13.55 -26.28 -11.91
C LEU A 24 -12.65 -25.06 -12.11
N ILE A 25 -11.45 -25.24 -12.68
CA ILE A 25 -10.59 -24.13 -13.11
C ILE A 25 -11.26 -23.40 -14.25
N ILE A 26 -11.82 -24.11 -15.23
CA ILE A 26 -12.61 -23.52 -16.33
C ILE A 26 -13.89 -22.91 -15.77
N LEU A 27 -14.61 -23.54 -14.83
CA LEU A 27 -15.82 -22.97 -14.22
C LEU A 27 -15.48 -21.78 -13.32
N SER A 28 -14.27 -21.72 -12.74
CA SER A 28 -13.76 -20.58 -11.98
C SER A 28 -13.27 -19.48 -12.91
N LEU A 29 -12.69 -19.82 -14.07
CA LEU A 29 -12.33 -18.88 -15.13
C LEU A 29 -13.58 -18.34 -15.80
N VAL A 30 -14.59 -19.17 -16.00
CA VAL A 30 -15.91 -18.85 -16.56
C VAL A 30 -16.75 -18.14 -15.52
N ALA A 31 -16.70 -18.49 -14.23
CA ALA A 31 -17.33 -17.70 -13.17
C ALA A 31 -16.57 -16.40 -12.94
N SER A 32 -15.25 -16.36 -13.10
CA SER A 32 -14.45 -15.13 -13.10
C SER A 32 -14.74 -14.28 -14.33
N LEU A 33 -14.96 -14.89 -15.50
CA LEU A 33 -15.35 -14.24 -16.75
C LEU A 33 -16.80 -13.78 -16.68
N ILE A 34 -17.71 -14.56 -16.08
CA ILE A 34 -19.10 -14.19 -15.86
C ILE A 34 -19.16 -13.12 -14.77
N ILE A 35 -18.44 -13.20 -13.65
CA ILE A 35 -18.37 -12.14 -12.63
C ILE A 35 -17.70 -10.89 -13.22
N ARG A 36 -16.72 -11.05 -14.11
CA ARG A 36 -16.24 -9.97 -14.98
C ARG A 36 -17.44 -9.46 -15.81
N GLU A 37 -18.01 -10.18 -16.76
CA GLU A 37 -19.15 -9.75 -17.61
C GLU A 37 -20.44 -9.31 -16.89
N THR A 38 -20.69 -9.72 -15.63
CA THR A 38 -21.99 -9.53 -14.93
C THR A 38 -21.90 -8.69 -13.65
N VAL A 39 -20.71 -8.55 -13.04
CA VAL A 39 -20.52 -7.82 -11.76
C VAL A 39 -19.47 -6.70 -11.87
N LEU A 40 -18.43 -6.82 -12.71
CA LEU A 40 -17.30 -5.87 -12.77
C LEU A 40 -17.07 -5.22 -14.15
N GLU A 41 -17.39 -5.93 -15.22
CA GLU A 41 -17.68 -5.50 -16.60
C GLU A 41 -19.20 -5.57 -16.83
N GLN A 42 -20.01 -4.97 -15.96
CA GLN A 42 -20.85 -3.97 -16.59
C GLN A 42 -19.82 -3.00 -17.16
N GLU A 43 -19.63 -2.95 -18.49
CA GLU A 43 -18.90 -1.83 -19.10
C GLU A 43 -19.34 -0.61 -18.32
N ALA A 44 -18.44 -0.02 -17.52
CA ALA A 44 -18.86 0.95 -16.51
C ALA A 44 -19.66 1.99 -17.26
N GLU A 45 -20.99 1.96 -17.08
CA GLU A 45 -21.89 2.54 -18.08
C GLU A 45 -21.44 3.96 -18.26
N VAL A 46 -21.14 4.36 -19.51
CA VAL A 46 -20.79 5.75 -19.78
C VAL A 46 -21.98 6.56 -19.31
N PHE A 47 -21.81 7.23 -18.18
CA PHE A 47 -22.89 7.95 -17.55
C PHE A 47 -23.29 9.13 -18.41
N SER A 48 -22.27 9.82 -18.92
CA SER A 48 -22.41 11.01 -19.73
C SER A 48 -21.10 11.36 -20.43
N LYS A 49 -21.21 12.23 -21.42
CA LYS A 49 -20.10 12.77 -22.19
C LYS A 49 -19.82 14.22 -21.83
N LEU A 50 -18.55 14.60 -21.84
CA LEU A 50 -18.15 16.00 -21.99
C LEU A 50 -17.70 16.20 -23.44
N ALA A 51 -18.19 17.25 -24.08
CA ALA A 51 -17.78 17.59 -25.43
C ALA A 51 -16.62 18.58 -25.43
N VAL A 52 -15.64 18.39 -26.31
CA VAL A 52 -14.66 19.41 -26.68
C VAL A 52 -14.95 19.83 -28.11
N VAL A 53 -15.18 21.12 -28.30
CA VAL A 53 -15.54 21.70 -29.59
C VAL A 53 -14.53 22.78 -29.95
N GLY A 54 -13.74 22.55 -30.99
CA GLY A 54 -12.68 23.49 -31.37
C GLY A 54 -11.99 23.10 -32.68
N PRO A 55 -10.99 23.88 -33.11
CA PRO A 55 -10.36 23.67 -34.41
C PRO A 55 -9.44 22.45 -34.32
N MET A 56 -9.90 21.28 -34.78
CA MET A 56 -9.09 20.05 -34.77
C MET A 56 -8.26 19.90 -36.06
N SER A 57 -8.56 20.71 -37.07
CA SER A 57 -7.86 20.79 -38.34
C SER A 57 -7.49 22.25 -38.69
N GLY A 58 -6.66 22.42 -39.72
CA GLY A 58 -6.21 23.75 -40.15
C GLY A 58 -5.12 24.37 -39.26
N PRO A 59 -4.86 25.69 -39.44
CA PRO A 59 -3.76 26.41 -38.78
C PRO A 59 -3.85 26.43 -37.25
N ASP A 60 -5.07 26.44 -36.69
CA ASP A 60 -5.31 26.44 -35.25
C ASP A 60 -5.41 25.01 -34.65
N SER A 61 -5.09 23.95 -35.41
CA SER A 61 -5.22 22.56 -34.95
C SER A 61 -4.47 22.24 -33.65
N ARG A 62 -3.35 22.92 -33.39
CA ARG A 62 -2.60 22.82 -32.12
C ARG A 62 -3.43 23.28 -30.93
N ILE A 63 -4.22 24.34 -31.09
CA ILE A 63 -5.14 24.83 -30.05
C ILE A 63 -6.23 23.79 -29.76
N GLY A 64 -6.85 23.21 -30.79
CA GLY A 64 -7.85 22.14 -30.61
C GLY A 64 -7.26 20.92 -29.88
N GLN A 65 -6.00 20.58 -30.14
CA GLN A 65 -5.29 19.55 -29.40
C GLN A 65 -5.10 19.93 -27.92
N SER A 66 -4.66 21.15 -27.60
CA SER A 66 -4.56 21.60 -26.21
C SER A 66 -5.91 21.54 -25.49
N LEU A 67 -7.00 21.97 -26.14
CA LEU A 67 -8.36 21.87 -25.58
C LEU A 67 -8.73 20.42 -25.27
N ARG A 68 -8.52 19.51 -26.24
CA ARG A 68 -8.79 18.08 -26.07
C ARG A 68 -7.98 17.48 -24.93
N GLN A 69 -6.67 17.71 -24.93
CA GLN A 69 -5.72 17.11 -23.99
C GLN A 69 -5.98 17.58 -22.55
N GLY A 70 -6.29 18.88 -22.36
CA GLY A 70 -6.65 19.42 -21.06
C GLY A 70 -7.92 18.78 -20.46
N THR A 71 -8.99 18.71 -21.25
CA THR A 71 -10.25 18.09 -20.83
C THR A 71 -10.10 16.58 -20.60
N GLU A 72 -9.32 15.90 -21.44
CA GLU A 72 -9.03 14.46 -21.32
C GLU A 72 -8.33 14.12 -19.99
N ILE A 73 -7.30 14.88 -19.61
CA ILE A 73 -6.61 14.69 -18.31
C ILE A 73 -7.57 14.82 -17.12
N TYR A 74 -8.51 15.78 -17.17
CA TYR A 74 -9.50 15.93 -16.11
C TYR A 74 -10.48 14.75 -16.05
N ILE A 75 -10.99 14.30 -17.20
CA ILE A 75 -11.89 13.14 -17.29
C ILE A 75 -11.22 11.90 -16.73
N ASP A 76 -9.96 11.66 -17.09
CA ASP A 76 -9.20 10.52 -16.58
C ASP A 76 -8.98 10.62 -15.08
N GLN A 77 -8.65 11.80 -14.55
CA GLN A 77 -8.55 12.01 -13.11
C GLN A 77 -9.85 11.70 -12.36
N ILE A 78 -11.01 12.03 -12.92
CA ILE A 78 -12.31 11.69 -12.31
C ILE A 78 -12.58 10.19 -12.42
N ASN A 79 -12.30 9.58 -13.58
CA ASN A 79 -12.51 8.16 -13.81
C ASN A 79 -11.59 7.29 -12.92
N ASP A 80 -10.33 7.68 -12.72
CA ASP A 80 -9.37 7.03 -11.82
C ASP A 80 -9.88 7.01 -10.36
N LYS A 81 -10.69 8.00 -9.98
CA LYS A 81 -11.32 8.12 -8.65
C LYS A 81 -12.66 7.38 -8.54
N GLY A 82 -12.97 6.51 -9.50
CA GLY A 82 -14.23 5.74 -9.54
C GLY A 82 -15.37 6.44 -10.28
N GLY A 83 -15.08 7.53 -11.03
CA GLY A 83 -16.06 8.22 -11.85
C GLY A 83 -17.07 9.08 -11.05
N LEU A 84 -18.24 9.31 -11.63
CA LEU A 84 -19.38 9.95 -10.97
C LEU A 84 -20.35 8.86 -10.51
N ASP A 85 -20.47 8.67 -9.19
CA ASP A 85 -21.28 7.62 -8.55
C ASP A 85 -21.03 6.21 -9.13
N GLY A 86 -19.76 5.87 -9.36
CA GLY A 86 -19.35 4.56 -9.90
C GLY A 86 -19.42 4.43 -11.42
N ARG A 87 -19.82 5.48 -12.15
CA ARG A 87 -19.95 5.48 -13.62
C ARG A 87 -18.94 6.40 -14.30
N ARG A 88 -18.49 6.04 -15.51
CA ARG A 88 -17.41 6.76 -16.21
C ARG A 88 -17.91 7.96 -17.03
N LEU A 89 -17.07 8.98 -17.11
CA LEU A 89 -17.19 10.07 -18.07
C LEU A 89 -16.43 9.72 -19.35
N ALA A 90 -17.03 10.05 -20.50
CA ALA A 90 -16.37 9.94 -21.80
C ALA A 90 -16.18 11.31 -22.46
N LEU A 91 -15.23 11.39 -23.39
CA LEU A 91 -14.95 12.58 -24.17
C LEU A 91 -15.56 12.45 -25.58
N ASP A 92 -16.34 13.45 -26.02
CA ASP A 92 -16.72 13.62 -27.43
C ASP A 92 -15.91 14.79 -28.02
N VAL A 93 -15.36 14.61 -29.21
CA VAL A 93 -14.49 15.60 -29.87
C VAL A 93 -15.10 16.06 -31.17
N ILE A 94 -15.27 17.37 -31.30
CA ILE A 94 -15.86 18.01 -32.47
C ILE A 94 -14.85 18.98 -33.09
N ASP A 95 -14.57 18.76 -34.36
CA ASP A 95 -13.90 19.75 -35.20
C ASP A 95 -14.88 20.83 -35.63
N ASP A 96 -14.66 22.05 -35.17
CA ASP A 96 -15.47 23.21 -35.55
C ASP A 96 -14.97 23.93 -36.80
N SER A 97 -13.91 23.42 -37.44
CA SER A 97 -13.30 24.04 -38.64
C SER A 97 -14.19 23.95 -39.89
N GLY A 98 -15.21 23.08 -39.87
CA GLY A 98 -16.15 22.87 -40.98
C GLY A 98 -17.23 23.94 -41.15
N ALA A 99 -18.24 23.61 -41.97
CA ALA A 99 -19.41 24.45 -42.22
C ALA A 99 -20.27 24.60 -40.94
N THR A 100 -20.67 25.83 -40.62
CA THR A 100 -21.40 26.16 -39.38
C THR A 100 -22.66 25.33 -39.18
N ASP A 101 -23.46 25.09 -40.23
CA ASP A 101 -24.69 24.30 -40.13
C ASP A 101 -24.45 22.84 -39.74
N ALA A 102 -23.35 22.25 -40.22
CA ALA A 102 -22.97 20.88 -39.87
C ALA A 102 -22.54 20.79 -38.40
N VAL A 103 -21.78 21.78 -37.91
CA VAL A 103 -21.38 21.87 -36.50
C VAL A 103 -22.60 22.11 -35.60
N ALA A 104 -23.50 23.01 -35.99
CA ALA A 104 -24.75 23.28 -35.29
C ALA A 104 -25.64 22.02 -35.20
N GLN A 105 -25.70 21.22 -36.27
CA GLN A 105 -26.43 19.96 -36.25
C GLN A 105 -25.82 18.96 -35.26
N ARG A 106 -24.49 18.84 -35.25
CA ARG A 106 -23.79 17.97 -34.29
C ARG A 106 -24.01 18.41 -32.83
N ILE A 107 -24.06 19.72 -32.56
CA ILE A 107 -24.42 20.27 -31.24
C ILE A 107 -25.86 19.89 -30.84
N ARG A 108 -26.82 20.00 -31.76
CA ARG A 108 -28.21 19.56 -31.50
C ARG A 108 -28.29 18.07 -31.21
N ASP A 109 -27.50 17.25 -31.89
CA ASP A 109 -27.48 15.80 -31.67
C ASP A 109 -26.87 15.44 -30.31
N MET A 110 -25.77 16.10 -29.90
CA MET A 110 -25.20 15.96 -28.55
C MET A 110 -26.19 16.34 -27.45
N ALA A 111 -26.92 17.43 -27.65
CA ALA A 111 -27.89 17.90 -26.67
C ALA A 111 -29.11 16.97 -26.55
N LYS A 112 -29.45 16.18 -27.57
CA LYS A 112 -30.45 15.11 -27.46
C LYS A 112 -29.90 13.87 -26.76
N GLY A 113 -28.58 13.67 -26.82
CA GLY A 113 -27.89 12.56 -26.19
C GLY A 113 -27.48 12.83 -24.74
N ASP A 114 -26.42 12.14 -24.35
CA ASP A 114 -25.85 12.02 -23.01
C ASP A 114 -24.76 13.05 -22.69
N THR A 115 -24.65 14.14 -23.45
CA THR A 115 -23.60 15.16 -23.25
C THR A 115 -23.98 16.12 -22.12
N LEU A 116 -23.14 16.27 -21.08
CA LEU A 116 -23.41 17.17 -19.94
C LEU A 116 -23.12 18.64 -20.25
N GLY A 117 -22.12 18.90 -21.09
CA GLY A 117 -21.67 20.24 -21.42
C GLY A 117 -20.53 20.19 -22.41
N ALA A 118 -20.17 21.36 -22.93
CA ALA A 118 -19.13 21.53 -23.92
C ALA A 118 -18.03 22.47 -23.42
N VAL A 119 -16.79 22.16 -23.77
CA VAL A 119 -15.60 22.99 -23.58
C VAL A 119 -15.13 23.48 -24.95
N GLY A 120 -14.95 24.78 -25.10
CA GLY A 120 -14.70 25.46 -26.38
C GLY A 120 -15.72 26.56 -26.63
N HIS A 121 -15.85 27.17 -27.79
CA HIS A 121 -14.98 27.17 -28.98
C HIS A 121 -13.67 27.94 -28.72
N TRP A 122 -12.83 28.11 -29.75
CA TRP A 122 -11.66 28.99 -29.68
C TRP A 122 -11.92 30.41 -30.21
N ARG A 123 -12.71 30.54 -31.28
CA ARG A 123 -12.86 31.80 -32.02
C ARG A 123 -14.22 32.47 -31.80
N ASP A 124 -14.21 33.80 -31.73
CA ASP A 124 -15.39 34.65 -31.53
C ASP A 124 -16.47 34.45 -32.60
N ASP A 125 -16.07 34.35 -33.86
CA ASP A 125 -16.97 34.12 -35.00
C ASP A 125 -17.73 32.80 -34.85
N ARG A 126 -17.05 31.74 -34.38
CA ARG A 126 -17.66 30.45 -34.08
C ARG A 126 -18.62 30.51 -32.89
N VAL A 127 -18.19 31.12 -31.78
CA VAL A 127 -19.06 31.29 -30.59
C VAL A 127 -20.33 32.06 -30.96
N ARG A 128 -20.19 33.20 -31.65
CA ARG A 128 -21.31 34.06 -32.05
C ARG A 128 -22.28 33.34 -32.99
N ALA A 129 -21.76 32.61 -33.97
CA ALA A 129 -22.60 31.90 -34.95
C ALA A 129 -23.36 30.71 -34.34
N LEU A 130 -22.80 30.05 -33.32
CA LEU A 130 -23.38 28.86 -32.70
C LEU A 130 -24.10 29.13 -31.38
N ALA A 131 -23.99 30.33 -30.82
CA ALA A 131 -24.66 30.73 -29.57
C ALA A 131 -26.18 30.46 -29.57
N PRO A 132 -26.95 30.76 -30.64
CA PRO A 132 -28.37 30.41 -30.70
C PRO A 132 -28.62 28.91 -30.57
N THR A 133 -27.74 28.07 -31.14
CA THR A 133 -27.86 26.62 -31.06
C THR A 133 -27.64 26.10 -29.63
N TYR A 134 -26.68 26.66 -28.90
CA TYR A 134 -26.49 26.34 -27.47
C TYR A 134 -27.69 26.80 -26.62
N ALA A 135 -28.23 27.99 -26.89
CA ALA A 135 -29.40 28.51 -26.19
C ALA A 135 -30.66 27.64 -26.42
N GLU A 136 -30.96 27.28 -27.67
CA GLU A 136 -32.08 26.41 -28.03
C GLU A 136 -31.96 25.00 -27.42
N SER A 137 -30.74 24.48 -27.34
CA SER A 137 -30.46 23.12 -26.87
C SER A 137 -30.32 23.00 -25.34
N GLY A 138 -30.11 24.12 -24.64
CA GLY A 138 -29.86 24.14 -23.19
C GLY A 138 -28.55 23.44 -22.80
N LEU A 139 -27.59 23.32 -23.72
CA LEU A 139 -26.30 22.69 -23.48
C LEU A 139 -25.32 23.75 -22.92
N PRO A 140 -24.76 23.58 -21.71
CA PRO A 140 -23.77 24.49 -21.16
C PRO A 140 -22.50 24.52 -22.01
N LEU A 141 -22.00 25.72 -22.31
CA LEU A 141 -20.74 25.93 -22.99
C LEU A 141 -19.80 26.75 -22.08
N ILE A 142 -18.63 26.20 -21.78
CA ILE A 142 -17.56 26.94 -21.10
C ILE A 142 -16.43 27.19 -22.10
N VAL A 143 -16.13 28.48 -22.33
CA VAL A 143 -15.18 28.95 -23.33
C VAL A 143 -13.83 29.28 -22.68
N PRO A 144 -12.78 28.48 -22.94
CA PRO A 144 -11.41 28.75 -22.47
C PRO A 144 -10.63 29.66 -23.44
N ALA A 145 -11.22 30.79 -23.81
CA ALA A 145 -10.60 31.82 -24.66
C ALA A 145 -10.90 33.24 -24.15
N ALA A 146 -10.03 34.20 -24.46
CA ALA A 146 -10.29 35.63 -24.22
C ALA A 146 -11.25 36.16 -25.29
N LEU A 147 -12.54 36.20 -24.95
CA LEU A 147 -13.62 36.64 -25.85
C LEU A 147 -13.77 38.16 -25.86
N SER A 148 -14.18 38.71 -27.01
CA SER A 148 -14.58 40.12 -27.10
C SER A 148 -15.80 40.42 -26.20
N GLU A 149 -15.87 41.65 -25.68
CA GLU A 149 -17.02 42.21 -24.96
C GLU A 149 -18.34 41.98 -25.70
N GLN A 150 -18.32 41.96 -27.04
CA GLN A 150 -19.49 41.86 -27.92
C GLN A 150 -19.98 40.43 -28.20
N VAL A 151 -19.27 39.40 -27.74
CA VAL A 151 -19.53 37.99 -28.12
C VAL A 151 -20.40 37.24 -27.13
N LEU A 152 -20.38 37.62 -25.84
CA LEU A 152 -21.11 36.93 -24.77
C LEU A 152 -22.36 37.70 -24.32
N PRO A 153 -23.55 37.41 -24.89
CA PRO A 153 -24.86 37.69 -24.28
C PRO A 153 -25.75 36.42 -24.11
N GLU A 154 -26.99 36.61 -23.63
CA GLU A 154 -27.96 35.62 -23.09
C GLU A 154 -27.86 34.15 -23.61
N GLY A 155 -27.95 33.17 -22.69
CA GLY A 155 -27.86 31.75 -23.01
C GLY A 155 -27.13 30.91 -21.96
N PRO A 156 -26.60 29.72 -22.28
CA PRO A 156 -25.86 28.87 -21.34
C PRO A 156 -24.33 28.96 -21.53
N ILE A 157 -23.78 30.12 -21.91
CA ILE A 157 -22.37 30.31 -22.28
C ILE A 157 -21.62 31.12 -21.21
N PHE A 158 -20.47 30.60 -20.78
CA PHE A 158 -19.60 31.21 -19.76
C PHE A 158 -18.15 31.24 -20.24
N GLY A 159 -17.39 32.28 -19.89
CA GLY A 159 -15.97 32.42 -20.26
C GLY A 159 -15.06 32.26 -19.04
N THR A 160 -14.07 31.36 -19.10
CA THR A 160 -13.17 31.11 -17.95
C THR A 160 -12.06 32.15 -17.78
N MET A 161 -11.91 33.09 -18.72
CA MET A 161 -10.88 34.12 -18.70
C MET A 161 -11.44 35.55 -18.69
N PHE A 162 -10.54 36.50 -18.45
CA PHE A 162 -10.77 37.92 -18.66
C PHE A 162 -11.14 38.24 -20.13
N GLY A 163 -11.79 39.38 -20.36
CA GLY A 163 -12.17 39.84 -21.70
C GLY A 163 -10.99 40.39 -22.51
N ARG A 164 -11.08 40.35 -23.84
CA ARG A 164 -9.99 40.79 -24.72
C ARG A 164 -9.73 42.31 -24.67
N GLU A 165 -10.78 43.12 -24.66
CA GLU A 165 -10.67 44.57 -24.53
C GLU A 165 -10.12 44.96 -23.15
N GLN A 166 -10.50 44.19 -22.13
CA GLN A 166 -9.96 44.32 -20.78
C GLN A 166 -8.46 43.99 -20.73
N GLU A 167 -8.02 42.95 -21.44
CA GLU A 167 -6.61 42.61 -21.63
C GLU A 167 -5.84 43.74 -22.32
N ALA A 168 -6.37 44.29 -23.41
CA ALA A 168 -5.74 45.39 -24.15
C ALA A 168 -5.55 46.64 -23.28
N ARG A 169 -6.59 47.06 -22.54
CA ARG A 169 -6.50 48.19 -21.59
C ARG A 169 -5.50 47.89 -20.46
N PHE A 170 -5.43 46.64 -19.99
CA PHE A 170 -4.45 46.20 -19.00
C PHE A 170 -3.02 46.33 -19.53
N LEU A 171 -2.74 45.78 -20.72
CA LEU A 171 -1.43 45.84 -21.36
C LEU A 171 -0.99 47.29 -21.64
N ALA A 172 -1.91 48.16 -22.04
CA ALA A 172 -1.62 49.58 -22.24
C ALA A 172 -1.18 50.26 -20.93
N ASN A 173 -1.91 50.01 -19.85
CA ASN A 173 -1.56 50.48 -18.51
C ASN A 173 -0.21 49.92 -18.03
N TYR A 174 0.02 48.63 -18.24
CA TYR A 174 1.25 47.95 -17.84
C TYR A 174 2.46 48.52 -18.60
N ALA A 175 2.39 48.62 -19.93
CA ALA A 175 3.44 49.18 -20.77
C ALA A 175 3.78 50.63 -20.38
N ARG A 176 2.76 51.45 -20.10
CA ARG A 176 2.97 52.87 -19.77
C ARG A 176 3.48 53.11 -18.35
N ASN A 177 2.86 52.44 -17.37
CA ASN A 177 2.99 52.78 -15.95
C ASN A 177 3.90 51.81 -15.18
N VAL A 178 4.10 50.59 -15.68
CA VAL A 178 5.00 49.59 -15.09
C VAL A 178 6.32 49.54 -15.86
N LEU A 179 6.28 49.31 -17.18
CA LEU A 179 7.49 49.28 -18.02
C LEU A 179 8.05 50.68 -18.32
N GLY A 180 7.21 51.72 -18.23
CA GLY A 180 7.64 53.11 -18.44
C GLY A 180 7.76 53.52 -19.91
N HIS A 181 7.26 52.72 -20.86
CA HIS A 181 7.29 53.05 -22.28
C HIS A 181 6.29 54.16 -22.60
N LYS A 182 6.79 55.33 -23.00
CA LYS A 182 5.97 56.49 -23.41
C LYS A 182 5.66 56.50 -24.90
N LEU A 183 6.59 55.99 -25.71
CA LEU A 183 6.48 55.88 -27.15
C LEU A 183 6.12 54.42 -27.47
N MET A 184 4.94 54.23 -28.05
CA MET A 184 4.44 52.94 -28.51
C MET A 184 4.02 53.04 -29.97
N SER A 185 4.21 51.96 -30.70
CA SER A 185 3.59 51.72 -32.01
C SER A 185 2.78 50.42 -31.98
N ILE A 186 1.79 50.31 -32.87
CA ILE A 186 0.92 49.15 -32.99
C ILE A 186 1.15 48.51 -34.35
N ILE A 187 1.21 47.18 -34.38
CA ILE A 187 1.04 46.39 -35.61
C ILE A 187 -0.26 45.61 -35.43
N GLN A 188 -1.22 45.85 -36.30
CA GLN A 188 -2.60 45.39 -36.17
C GLN A 188 -3.05 44.65 -37.44
N ASP A 189 -3.78 43.57 -37.23
CA ASP A 189 -4.61 42.94 -38.27
C ASP A 189 -5.92 43.74 -38.45
N VAL A 190 -6.38 43.92 -39.69
CA VAL A 190 -7.61 44.68 -39.97
C VAL A 190 -8.89 43.93 -39.62
N ASP A 191 -8.80 42.65 -39.22
CA ASP A 191 -9.94 41.87 -38.77
C ASP A 191 -10.53 42.36 -37.42
N GLU A 192 -11.68 41.81 -37.04
CA GLU A 192 -12.35 42.11 -35.77
C GLU A 192 -11.44 41.81 -34.57
N TYR A 193 -10.61 40.77 -34.67
CA TYR A 193 -9.71 40.35 -33.61
C TYR A 193 -8.61 41.39 -33.35
N GLY A 194 -7.88 41.82 -34.37
CA GLY A 194 -6.85 42.85 -34.25
C GLY A 194 -7.42 44.18 -33.79
N THR A 195 -8.59 44.56 -34.31
CA THR A 195 -9.29 45.80 -33.94
C THR A 195 -9.70 45.83 -32.47
N SER A 196 -10.28 44.74 -31.96
CA SER A 196 -10.69 44.62 -30.55
C SER A 196 -9.53 44.69 -29.54
N LEU A 197 -8.28 44.49 -29.99
CA LEU A 197 -7.07 44.69 -29.18
C LEU A 197 -6.48 46.10 -29.35
N ALA A 198 -6.36 46.58 -30.60
CA ALA A 198 -5.67 47.82 -30.91
C ALA A 198 -6.43 49.06 -30.43
N GLU A 199 -7.75 49.13 -30.64
CA GLU A 199 -8.53 50.33 -30.28
C GLU A 199 -8.55 50.61 -28.77
N PRO A 200 -8.84 49.63 -27.88
CA PRO A 200 -8.82 49.89 -26.44
C PRO A 200 -7.42 50.20 -25.92
N PHE A 201 -6.39 49.60 -26.52
CA PHE A 201 -4.99 49.87 -26.20
C PHE A 201 -4.63 51.33 -26.53
N GLU A 202 -4.91 51.76 -27.76
CA GLU A 202 -4.67 53.13 -28.21
C GLU A 202 -5.48 54.14 -27.41
N ALA A 203 -6.78 53.90 -27.20
CA ALA A 203 -7.64 54.78 -26.42
C ALA A 203 -7.10 54.98 -24.99
N THR A 204 -6.55 53.92 -24.39
CA THR A 204 -5.91 53.99 -23.07
C THR A 204 -4.63 54.82 -23.11
N TYR A 205 -3.78 54.67 -24.14
CA TYR A 205 -2.59 55.51 -24.31
C TYR A 205 -2.93 57.00 -24.48
N ARG A 206 -3.96 57.31 -25.27
CA ARG A 206 -4.44 58.68 -25.47
C ARG A 206 -4.87 59.33 -24.15
N ARG A 207 -5.47 58.58 -23.22
CA ARG A 207 -5.82 59.07 -21.86
C ARG A 207 -4.61 59.49 -21.03
N PHE A 208 -3.42 58.97 -21.32
CA PHE A 208 -2.17 59.41 -20.68
C PHE A 208 -1.52 60.63 -21.35
N GLY A 209 -2.18 61.22 -22.35
CA GLY A 209 -1.63 62.34 -23.13
C GLY A 209 -0.51 61.92 -24.09
N THR A 210 -0.41 60.61 -24.40
CA THR A 210 0.57 60.05 -25.33
C THR A 210 -0.14 59.43 -26.52
N ALA A 211 0.20 59.84 -27.74
CA ALA A 211 -0.33 59.23 -28.96
C ALA A 211 0.47 58.00 -29.35
N ILE A 212 -0.19 57.01 -29.98
CA ILE A 212 0.49 55.93 -30.69
C ILE A 212 1.26 56.55 -31.86
N ARG A 213 2.54 56.18 -32.00
CA ARG A 213 3.45 56.81 -32.95
C ARG A 213 3.20 56.36 -34.38
N TYR A 214 3.12 55.05 -34.56
CA TYR A 214 2.78 54.40 -35.82
C TYR A 214 1.73 53.32 -35.55
N ASN A 215 0.75 53.21 -36.43
CA ASN A 215 -0.17 52.07 -36.47
C ASN A 215 -0.06 51.44 -37.86
N TRP A 216 0.58 50.28 -37.94
CA TRP A 216 0.73 49.54 -39.18
C TRP A 216 -0.37 48.50 -39.31
N LEU A 217 -0.98 48.45 -40.49
CA LEU A 217 -2.09 47.56 -40.79
C LEU A 217 -1.65 46.51 -41.81
N PHE A 218 -2.10 45.28 -41.63
CA PHE A 218 -2.08 44.24 -42.65
C PHE A 218 -3.40 43.48 -42.67
N ASP A 219 -3.67 42.82 -43.78
CA ASP A 219 -4.87 41.99 -43.96
C ASP A 219 -4.50 40.50 -43.97
N SER A 220 -4.81 39.80 -42.88
CA SER A 220 -4.59 38.35 -42.78
C SER A 220 -5.52 37.53 -43.69
N SER A 221 -6.61 38.11 -44.17
CA SER A 221 -7.54 37.45 -45.11
C SER A 221 -7.09 37.54 -46.56
N ALA A 222 -6.05 38.34 -46.85
CA ALA A 222 -5.46 38.43 -48.18
C ALA A 222 -4.86 37.09 -48.63
N THR A 223 -4.76 36.87 -49.94
CA THR A 223 -4.22 35.62 -50.51
C THR A 223 -2.81 35.30 -50.04
N ASP A 224 -1.98 36.33 -49.82
CA ASP A 224 -0.67 36.20 -49.18
C ASP A 224 -0.42 37.45 -48.30
N PRO A 225 -0.54 37.33 -46.97
CA PRO A 225 -0.27 38.42 -46.03
C PRO A 225 1.23 38.73 -45.85
N MET A 226 2.13 37.80 -46.21
CA MET A 226 3.56 37.88 -45.88
C MET A 226 4.29 39.09 -46.48
N PRO A 227 4.03 39.51 -47.74
CA PRO A 227 4.61 40.74 -48.29
C PRO A 227 4.22 42.00 -47.52
N GLN A 228 3.02 42.04 -46.93
CA GLN A 228 2.57 43.18 -46.12
C GLN A 228 3.37 43.23 -44.81
N LEU A 229 3.51 42.09 -44.12
CA LEU A 229 4.30 41.97 -42.89
C LEU A 229 5.77 42.36 -43.12
N LYS A 230 6.36 41.92 -44.24
CA LYS A 230 7.74 42.27 -44.60
C LYS A 230 7.92 43.78 -44.78
N ARG A 231 6.99 44.43 -45.50
CA ARG A 231 7.01 45.89 -45.69
C ARG A 231 6.92 46.64 -44.36
N ILE A 232 6.06 46.17 -43.44
CA ILE A 232 5.93 46.76 -42.10
C ILE A 232 7.27 46.70 -41.34
N VAL A 233 7.98 45.58 -41.41
CA VAL A 233 9.29 45.44 -40.74
C VAL A 233 10.39 46.26 -41.42
N GLU A 234 10.37 46.37 -42.75
CA GLU A 234 11.26 47.27 -43.50
C GLU A 234 11.05 48.73 -43.05
N GLU A 235 9.81 49.21 -43.03
CA GLU A 235 9.48 50.55 -42.53
C GLU A 235 9.89 50.74 -41.06
N LEU A 236 9.57 49.77 -40.20
CA LEU A 236 9.95 49.79 -38.79
C LEU A 236 11.46 49.94 -38.61
N SER A 237 12.27 49.30 -39.47
CA SER A 237 13.73 49.39 -39.42
C SER A 237 14.27 50.80 -39.72
N GLU A 238 13.51 51.59 -40.47
CA GLU A 238 13.82 52.99 -40.77
C GLU A 238 13.33 53.96 -39.67
N ARG A 239 12.35 53.56 -38.86
CA ARG A 239 11.73 54.38 -37.80
C ARG A 239 12.37 54.17 -36.43
N LYS A 240 13.50 54.85 -36.17
CA LYS A 240 14.18 54.82 -34.86
C LYS A 240 13.34 55.34 -33.69
N ASP A 241 12.29 56.09 -33.96
CA ASP A 241 11.34 56.66 -33.01
C ASP A 241 10.09 55.79 -32.78
N ALA A 242 10.03 54.58 -33.35
CA ALA A 242 8.88 53.67 -33.22
C ALA A 242 8.59 53.20 -31.78
N GLY A 243 9.54 53.35 -30.85
CA GLY A 243 9.36 52.99 -29.45
C GLY A 243 9.15 51.48 -29.22
N ALA A 244 8.38 51.11 -28.21
CA ALA A 244 7.99 49.71 -28.00
C ALA A 244 6.77 49.34 -28.88
N LEU A 245 6.61 48.05 -29.15
CA LEU A 245 5.63 47.55 -30.11
C LEU A 245 4.52 46.79 -29.38
N PHE A 246 3.27 47.09 -29.70
CA PHE A 246 2.14 46.25 -29.33
C PHE A 246 1.68 45.46 -30.57
N LEU A 247 1.64 44.13 -30.45
CA LEU A 247 1.24 43.24 -31.55
C LEU A 247 -0.23 42.84 -31.37
N ALA A 248 -1.13 43.54 -32.04
CA ALA A 248 -2.57 43.25 -32.08
C ALA A 248 -2.88 42.25 -33.22
N VAL A 249 -2.29 41.06 -33.13
CA VAL A 249 -2.27 40.05 -34.20
C VAL A 249 -2.47 38.64 -33.64
N ARG A 250 -2.94 37.68 -34.46
CA ARG A 250 -3.05 36.27 -34.05
C ARG A 250 -1.70 35.55 -34.01
N GLY A 251 -1.65 34.38 -33.38
CA GLY A 251 -0.41 33.64 -33.11
C GLY A 251 0.47 33.35 -34.33
N GLU A 252 -0.08 32.90 -35.45
CA GLU A 252 0.69 32.56 -36.65
C GLU A 252 1.41 33.78 -37.27
N HIS A 253 0.67 34.88 -37.46
CA HIS A 253 1.20 36.13 -38.01
C HIS A 253 2.09 36.86 -36.99
N GLY A 254 1.77 36.74 -35.70
CA GLY A 254 2.62 37.20 -34.60
C GLY A 254 3.98 36.50 -34.60
N ALA A 255 4.01 35.18 -34.79
CA ALA A 255 5.24 34.41 -34.89
C ALA A 255 6.08 34.81 -36.12
N ALA A 256 5.44 35.08 -37.26
CA ALA A 256 6.12 35.62 -38.44
C ALA A 256 6.71 37.02 -38.18
N LEU A 257 5.95 37.93 -37.58
CA LEU A 257 6.40 39.27 -37.22
C LEU A 257 7.57 39.25 -36.24
N VAL A 258 7.48 38.46 -35.17
CA VAL A 258 8.57 38.32 -34.20
C VAL A 258 9.86 37.86 -34.89
N ARG A 259 9.77 36.84 -35.76
CA ARG A 259 10.92 36.38 -36.56
C ARG A 259 11.52 37.49 -37.41
N MET A 260 10.69 38.14 -38.24
CA MET A 260 11.16 39.21 -39.12
C MET A 260 11.79 40.38 -38.36
N ILE A 261 11.19 40.81 -37.24
CA ILE A 261 11.72 41.87 -36.38
C ILE A 261 13.11 41.49 -35.83
N ARG A 262 13.27 40.25 -35.37
CA ARG A 262 14.53 39.76 -34.78
C ARG A 262 15.61 39.47 -35.82
N ASP A 263 15.23 38.99 -37.00
CA ASP A 263 16.12 38.82 -38.16
C ASP A 263 16.65 40.18 -38.65
N ALA A 264 15.79 41.21 -38.65
CA ALA A 264 16.17 42.61 -38.89
C ALA A 264 17.00 43.23 -37.75
N ARG A 265 17.31 42.46 -36.69
CA ARG A 265 18.09 42.87 -35.51
C ARG A 265 17.49 44.05 -34.75
N LEU A 266 16.17 44.22 -34.83
CA LEU A 266 15.45 45.26 -34.13
C LEU A 266 15.27 44.89 -32.66
N LYS A 267 15.67 45.81 -31.78
CA LYS A 267 15.71 45.63 -30.32
C LYS A 267 14.49 46.22 -29.60
N ASN A 268 13.45 46.59 -30.34
CA ASN A 268 12.23 47.13 -29.75
C ASN A 268 11.65 46.10 -28.77
N VAL A 269 11.22 46.59 -27.60
CA VAL A 269 10.45 45.79 -26.64
C VAL A 269 9.12 45.45 -27.28
N ILE A 270 8.75 44.18 -27.23
CA ILE A 270 7.49 43.68 -27.76
C ILE A 270 6.57 43.41 -26.58
N VAL A 271 5.39 44.03 -26.62
CA VAL A 271 4.27 43.77 -25.73
C VAL A 271 3.24 42.97 -26.52
N ALA A 272 2.93 41.77 -26.03
CA ALA A 272 2.07 40.80 -26.67
C ALA A 272 0.89 40.40 -25.77
N HIS A 273 -0.14 39.84 -26.37
CA HIS A 273 -1.34 39.35 -25.66
C HIS A 273 -1.36 37.82 -25.54
N SER A 274 -2.37 37.29 -24.84
CA SER A 274 -2.49 35.88 -24.45
C SER A 274 -2.40 34.86 -25.59
N ALA A 275 -2.75 35.19 -26.84
CA ALA A 275 -2.59 34.22 -27.94
C ALA A 275 -1.12 33.94 -28.28
N LEU A 276 -0.21 34.87 -27.95
CA LEU A 276 1.24 34.74 -28.13
C LEU A 276 1.93 34.11 -26.90
N SER A 277 1.14 33.61 -25.93
CA SER A 277 1.61 32.78 -24.82
C SER A 277 1.17 31.32 -24.93
N THR A 278 0.80 30.87 -26.14
CA THR A 278 0.33 29.51 -26.42
C THR A 278 1.42 28.62 -27.02
N GLN A 279 1.25 27.30 -26.91
CA GLN A 279 2.14 26.35 -27.59
C GLN A 279 2.08 26.51 -29.12
N ASN A 280 0.91 26.85 -29.66
CA ASN A 280 0.73 27.14 -31.09
C ASN A 280 1.65 28.27 -31.58
N PHE A 281 1.75 29.36 -30.81
CA PHE A 281 2.68 30.45 -31.12
C PHE A 281 4.14 29.98 -31.06
N MET A 282 4.52 29.24 -30.03
CA MET A 282 5.90 28.76 -29.87
C MET A 282 6.33 27.79 -30.98
N GLU A 283 5.43 26.89 -31.40
CA GLU A 283 5.62 26.01 -32.55
C GLU A 283 5.72 26.81 -33.84
N ALA A 284 4.86 27.80 -34.07
CA ALA A 284 4.89 28.65 -35.25
C ALA A 284 6.17 29.51 -35.35
N VAL A 285 6.70 29.99 -34.22
CA VAL A 285 8.01 30.65 -34.18
C VAL A 285 9.09 29.64 -34.58
N SER A 286 9.11 28.47 -33.94
CA SER A 286 10.14 27.45 -34.15
C SER A 286 10.15 26.86 -35.56
N ALA A 287 8.98 26.65 -36.17
CA ALA A 287 8.81 25.90 -37.40
C ALA A 287 9.46 26.56 -38.62
N GLY A 288 9.58 27.88 -38.63
CA GLY A 288 10.22 28.58 -39.74
C GLY A 288 11.54 29.27 -39.36
N LEU A 289 12.26 28.69 -38.40
CA LEU A 289 13.66 29.04 -38.15
C LEU A 289 14.60 28.11 -38.95
N PRO A 290 15.76 28.61 -39.41
CA PRO A 290 16.79 27.77 -40.03
C PRO A 290 17.28 26.68 -39.08
N SER A 291 17.70 25.54 -39.64
CA SER A 291 18.36 24.48 -38.86
C SER A 291 19.61 25.01 -38.14
N GLY A 292 19.69 24.82 -36.82
CA GLY A 292 20.79 25.31 -35.99
C GLY A 292 20.65 26.77 -35.51
N ALA A 293 19.54 27.46 -35.82
CA ALA A 293 19.26 28.76 -35.23
C ALA A 293 19.06 28.64 -33.71
N ASP A 294 19.61 29.61 -32.97
CA ASP A 294 19.33 29.76 -31.55
C ASP A 294 17.89 30.27 -31.38
N LYS A 295 16.96 29.34 -31.13
CA LYS A 295 15.53 29.62 -31.03
C LYS A 295 15.21 30.58 -29.88
N ALA A 296 15.97 30.49 -28.78
CA ALA A 296 15.77 31.30 -27.59
C ALA A 296 15.85 32.80 -27.88
N ARG A 297 16.74 33.20 -28.78
CA ARG A 297 16.94 34.60 -29.17
C ARG A 297 15.69 35.29 -29.75
N TYR A 298 14.76 34.54 -30.35
CA TYR A 298 13.63 35.14 -31.05
C TYR A 298 12.55 35.64 -30.10
N THR A 299 12.27 34.88 -29.05
CA THR A 299 11.23 35.18 -28.06
C THR A 299 11.75 35.94 -26.85
N ASP A 300 13.06 35.92 -26.62
CA ASP A 300 13.68 36.60 -25.48
C ASP A 300 13.25 38.08 -25.34
N GLY A 301 12.87 38.45 -24.11
CA GLY A 301 12.45 39.80 -23.74
C GLY A 301 11.06 40.22 -24.23
N ILE A 302 10.27 39.32 -24.83
CA ILE A 302 8.85 39.60 -25.11
C ILE A 302 8.08 39.62 -23.80
N MET A 303 7.36 40.72 -23.55
CA MET A 303 6.44 40.87 -22.43
C MET A 303 5.05 40.45 -22.91
N VAL A 304 4.44 39.44 -22.31
CA VAL A 304 3.19 38.84 -22.80
C VAL A 304 2.19 38.69 -21.67
N SER A 305 0.92 39.02 -21.89
CA SER A 305 -0.12 38.63 -20.95
C SER A 305 -0.43 37.13 -21.04
N THR A 306 -0.80 36.55 -19.92
CA THR A 306 -1.19 35.15 -19.85
C THR A 306 -2.17 34.94 -18.69
N PRO A 307 -3.13 34.03 -18.84
CA PRO A 307 -4.06 33.72 -17.75
C PRO A 307 -3.45 32.78 -16.69
N LEU A 308 -2.36 32.07 -17.01
CA LEU A 308 -1.64 31.18 -16.09
C LEU A 308 -0.14 31.22 -16.37
N LEU A 309 0.66 31.20 -15.31
CA LEU A 309 2.10 30.93 -15.35
C LEU A 309 2.40 29.75 -14.44
N LEU A 310 3.17 28.78 -14.93
CA LEU A 310 3.53 27.58 -14.16
C LEU A 310 4.40 27.87 -12.94
N ASP A 311 5.10 29.01 -12.90
CA ASP A 311 5.86 29.44 -11.71
C ASP A 311 4.98 30.08 -10.61
N THR A 312 3.72 30.41 -10.94
CA THR A 312 2.67 30.85 -10.02
C THR A 312 1.61 29.78 -9.77
N ALA A 313 1.80 28.57 -10.30
CA ALA A 313 0.81 27.50 -10.22
C ALA A 313 0.74 26.92 -8.81
N ASN A 314 -0.49 26.66 -8.37
CA ASN A 314 -0.76 25.96 -7.12
C ASN A 314 -0.46 24.47 -7.22
N GLU A 315 -0.57 23.74 -6.12
CA GLU A 315 -0.26 22.31 -6.08
C GLU A 315 -1.07 21.51 -7.11
N GLN A 316 -2.38 21.81 -7.24
CA GLN A 316 -3.24 21.10 -8.20
C GLN A 316 -2.78 21.33 -9.64
N ALA A 317 -2.34 22.55 -9.98
CA ALA A 317 -1.76 22.85 -11.29
C ALA A 317 -0.42 22.14 -11.52
N GLN A 318 0.42 22.00 -10.50
CA GLN A 318 1.66 21.23 -10.62
C GLN A 318 1.38 19.74 -10.83
N ALA A 319 0.36 19.19 -10.15
CA ALA A 319 -0.09 17.82 -10.37
C ALA A 319 -0.65 17.62 -11.79
N PHE A 320 -1.45 18.57 -12.28
CA PHE A 320 -1.91 18.59 -13.68
C PHE A 320 -0.74 18.64 -14.66
N ALA A 321 0.22 19.54 -14.46
CA ALA A 321 1.38 19.70 -15.34
C ALA A 321 2.26 18.44 -15.38
N THR A 322 2.42 17.77 -14.24
CA THR A 322 3.14 16.49 -14.15
C THR A 322 2.40 15.40 -14.95
N ARG A 323 1.11 15.17 -14.67
CA ARG A 323 0.28 14.19 -15.41
C ARG A 323 0.25 14.46 -16.91
N TYR A 324 0.16 15.73 -17.30
CA TYR A 324 0.15 16.14 -18.69
C TYR A 324 1.48 15.80 -19.38
N ARG A 325 2.61 16.10 -18.73
CA ARG A 325 3.94 15.75 -19.22
C ARG A 325 4.13 14.25 -19.34
N ASP A 326 3.72 13.48 -18.32
CA ASP A 326 3.84 12.02 -18.32
C ASP A 326 3.04 11.38 -19.46
N ARG A 327 1.86 11.93 -19.78
CA ARG A 327 1.00 11.41 -20.85
C ARG A 327 1.44 11.84 -22.25
N TYR A 328 1.80 13.10 -22.44
CA TYR A 328 2.00 13.69 -23.77
C TYR A 328 3.45 14.04 -24.10
N GLY A 329 4.39 13.90 -23.17
CA GLY A 329 5.82 14.15 -23.37
C GLY A 329 6.22 15.62 -23.50
N ALA A 330 5.33 16.56 -23.14
CA ALA A 330 5.56 18.00 -23.20
C ALA A 330 4.83 18.72 -22.06
N PRO A 331 5.30 19.89 -21.60
CA PRO A 331 4.56 20.69 -20.61
C PRO A 331 3.23 21.21 -21.21
N PRO A 332 2.18 21.38 -20.39
CA PRO A 332 0.94 21.98 -20.86
C PRO A 332 1.12 23.48 -21.13
N ASP A 333 0.40 24.00 -22.12
CA ASP A 333 0.14 25.43 -22.22
C ASP A 333 -1.06 25.83 -21.36
N TRP A 334 -1.30 27.14 -21.27
CA TRP A 334 -2.45 27.64 -20.50
C TRP A 334 -3.79 27.23 -21.14
N VAL A 335 -3.85 26.96 -22.46
CA VAL A 335 -5.08 26.54 -23.14
C VAL A 335 -5.52 25.17 -22.62
N ALA A 336 -4.58 24.23 -22.51
CA ALA A 336 -4.85 22.92 -21.91
C ALA A 336 -5.27 23.05 -20.44
N ALA A 337 -4.59 23.89 -19.66
CA ALA A 337 -4.97 24.14 -18.27
C ALA A 337 -6.40 24.72 -18.14
N TYR A 338 -6.78 25.68 -18.98
CA TYR A 338 -8.12 26.27 -18.93
C TYR A 338 -9.21 25.35 -19.49
N ALA A 339 -8.87 24.42 -20.39
CA ALA A 339 -9.79 23.36 -20.82
C ALA A 339 -10.00 22.30 -19.73
N TYR A 340 -8.95 21.99 -18.95
CA TYR A 340 -9.06 21.20 -17.72
C TYR A 340 -9.98 21.91 -16.71
N GLU A 341 -9.76 23.22 -16.48
CA GLU A 341 -10.56 24.01 -15.55
C GLU A 341 -12.03 24.11 -16.00
N ALA A 342 -12.29 24.29 -17.29
CA ALA A 342 -13.64 24.29 -17.84
C ALA A 342 -14.36 22.95 -17.60
N ALA A 343 -13.67 21.84 -17.81
CA ALA A 343 -14.20 20.51 -17.51
C ALA A 343 -14.45 20.33 -15.99
N HIS A 344 -13.54 20.84 -15.16
CA HIS A 344 -13.68 20.88 -13.72
C HIS A 344 -14.95 21.62 -13.27
N LEU A 345 -15.20 22.81 -13.79
CA LEU A 345 -16.41 23.58 -13.46
C LEU A 345 -17.70 22.87 -13.87
N LEU A 346 -17.73 22.25 -15.06
CA LEU A 346 -18.91 21.48 -15.52
C LEU A 346 -19.24 20.31 -14.57
N VAL A 347 -18.22 19.60 -14.07
CA VAL A 347 -18.41 18.45 -13.19
C VAL A 347 -18.64 18.86 -11.73
N SER A 348 -18.00 19.93 -11.26
CA SER A 348 -18.18 20.44 -9.89
C SER A 348 -19.62 20.90 -9.63
N GLY A 349 -20.30 21.45 -10.65
CA GLY A 349 -21.72 21.79 -10.57
C GLY A 349 -22.66 20.59 -10.36
N LEU A 350 -22.22 19.37 -10.65
CA LEU A 350 -23.02 18.16 -10.38
C LEU A 350 -22.94 17.76 -8.91
N LYS A 351 -21.79 17.97 -8.26
CA LYS A 351 -21.54 17.58 -6.86
C LYS A 351 -22.22 18.51 -5.86
N SER A 352 -22.43 19.78 -6.22
CA SER A 352 -23.11 20.76 -5.35
C SER A 352 -24.60 20.47 -5.16
N GLY A 353 -25.22 19.62 -6.00
CA GLY A 353 -26.63 19.27 -5.94
C GLY A 353 -27.05 18.30 -4.84
N GLY A 354 -26.11 17.75 -4.04
CA GLY A 354 -26.38 16.97 -2.83
C GLY A 354 -27.09 15.61 -2.98
N GLU A 355 -27.49 15.22 -4.19
CA GLU A 355 -28.19 13.97 -4.51
C GLU A 355 -27.35 13.07 -5.44
N GLU A 356 -27.68 11.78 -5.50
CA GLU A 356 -27.02 10.79 -6.37
C GLU A 356 -27.19 11.17 -7.85
N VAL A 357 -26.11 11.70 -8.44
CA VAL A 357 -26.01 12.22 -9.80
C VAL A 357 -26.42 11.16 -10.82
N ALA A 358 -26.05 9.89 -10.57
CA ALA A 358 -26.38 8.75 -11.43
C ALA A 358 -27.87 8.50 -11.68
N SER A 359 -28.76 8.99 -10.82
CA SER A 359 -30.21 8.75 -10.89
C SER A 359 -30.98 9.75 -11.77
N LYS A 360 -30.35 10.87 -12.17
CA LYS A 360 -31.01 11.98 -12.85
C LYS A 360 -30.83 11.93 -14.36
N ALA A 361 -31.84 12.40 -15.09
CA ALA A 361 -31.72 12.61 -16.53
C ALA A 361 -30.67 13.68 -16.84
N VAL A 362 -29.83 13.46 -17.85
CA VAL A 362 -28.77 14.40 -18.28
C VAL A 362 -29.30 15.82 -18.52
N LYS A 363 -30.54 15.94 -19.04
CA LYS A 363 -31.20 17.23 -19.22
C LYS A 363 -31.39 18.02 -17.92
N ASP A 364 -31.69 17.35 -16.81
CA ASP A 364 -31.85 18.00 -15.51
C ASP A 364 -30.49 18.29 -14.88
N LEU A 365 -29.49 17.42 -15.09
CA LEU A 365 -28.11 17.69 -14.69
C LEU A 365 -27.54 18.95 -15.34
N ARG A 366 -27.82 19.17 -16.63
CA ARG A 366 -27.46 20.42 -17.32
C ARG A 366 -28.03 21.66 -16.62
N LYS A 367 -29.29 21.59 -16.16
CA LYS A 367 -29.90 22.70 -15.41
C LYS A 367 -29.20 22.93 -14.08
N THR A 368 -28.82 21.85 -13.38
CA THR A 368 -28.03 21.95 -12.13
C THR A 368 -26.69 22.63 -12.40
N VAL A 369 -25.97 22.21 -13.44
CA VAL A 369 -24.70 22.85 -13.84
C VAL A 369 -24.91 24.32 -14.17
N LEU A 370 -25.96 24.68 -14.91
CA LEU A 370 -26.24 26.09 -15.22
C LEU A 370 -26.57 26.91 -13.98
N SER A 371 -27.41 26.38 -13.08
CA SER A 371 -27.70 27.03 -11.80
C SER A 371 -26.42 27.28 -11.01
N PHE A 372 -25.55 26.27 -10.93
CA PHE A 372 -24.27 26.39 -10.25
C PHE A 372 -23.37 27.48 -10.88
N LEU A 373 -23.26 27.52 -12.21
CA LEU A 373 -22.47 28.53 -12.90
C LEU A 373 -23.04 29.96 -12.72
N GLU A 374 -24.37 30.10 -12.61
CA GLU A 374 -25.01 31.37 -12.26
C GLU A 374 -24.78 31.75 -10.79
N ASP A 375 -24.84 30.78 -9.87
CA ASP A 375 -24.59 31.02 -8.44
C ASP A 375 -23.14 31.48 -8.19
N MET A 376 -22.19 31.04 -9.01
CA MET A 376 -20.80 31.50 -9.02
C MET A 376 -20.62 32.97 -9.41
N LYS A 377 -21.69 33.68 -9.83
CA LYS A 377 -21.66 35.14 -10.04
C LYS A 377 -21.72 35.91 -8.73
N ILE A 378 -22.26 35.28 -7.68
CA ILE A 378 -22.35 35.81 -6.33
C ILE A 378 -20.97 35.75 -5.68
N GLU A 379 -20.51 36.88 -5.17
CA GLU A 379 -19.21 36.98 -4.48
C GLU A 379 -19.23 36.12 -3.21
N GLY A 380 -18.21 35.27 -3.02
CA GLY A 380 -18.15 34.25 -1.95
C GLY A 380 -18.50 32.82 -2.39
N ASN A 381 -19.09 32.63 -3.58
CA ASN A 381 -19.40 31.32 -4.16
C ASN A 381 -18.29 30.82 -5.11
N GLU A 382 -17.06 31.31 -4.95
CA GLU A 382 -15.97 30.94 -5.85
C GLU A 382 -15.49 29.51 -5.63
N VAL A 383 -15.11 28.84 -6.72
CA VAL A 383 -14.63 27.46 -6.73
C VAL A 383 -13.11 27.45 -6.88
N GLY A 384 -12.41 26.74 -6.01
CA GLY A 384 -10.96 26.53 -6.14
C GLY A 384 -10.62 25.53 -7.24
N GLY A 385 -9.68 25.87 -8.12
CA GLY A 385 -9.17 24.97 -9.16
C GLY A 385 -7.67 25.18 -9.43
N ILE A 386 -7.18 24.63 -10.53
CA ILE A 386 -5.74 24.67 -10.87
C ILE A 386 -5.26 26.09 -11.15
N ALA A 387 -6.13 26.95 -11.66
CA ALA A 387 -5.76 28.32 -11.96
C ALA A 387 -6.14 29.31 -10.82
N GLY A 388 -6.44 28.78 -9.63
CA GLY A 388 -6.86 29.51 -8.43
C GLY A 388 -8.37 29.55 -8.23
N SER A 389 -8.85 30.32 -7.26
CA SER A 389 -10.29 30.51 -7.00
C SER A 389 -10.99 31.21 -8.17
N ARG A 390 -12.20 30.76 -8.52
CA ARG A 390 -12.95 31.18 -9.72
C ARG A 390 -14.38 31.59 -9.38
N GLY A 391 -14.74 32.79 -9.78
CA GLY A 391 -16.13 33.27 -9.85
C GLY A 391 -16.37 34.00 -11.16
N PHE A 392 -17.64 34.20 -11.50
CA PHE A 392 -18.07 34.88 -12.72
C PHE A 392 -18.54 36.32 -12.44
N GLY A 393 -18.35 37.21 -13.41
CA GLY A 393 -18.98 38.53 -13.46
C GLY A 393 -20.46 38.44 -13.85
N GLU A 394 -21.16 39.57 -13.76
CA GLU A 394 -22.51 39.69 -14.34
C GLU A 394 -22.54 39.36 -15.83
N ASP A 395 -21.43 39.62 -16.52
CA ASP A 395 -21.16 39.32 -17.92
C ASP A 395 -20.76 37.85 -18.19
N ARG A 396 -20.84 36.98 -17.17
CA ARG A 396 -20.47 35.55 -17.23
C ARG A 396 -19.02 35.28 -17.65
N ARG A 397 -18.14 36.27 -17.54
CA ARG A 397 -16.69 36.11 -17.68
C ARG A 397 -16.04 35.92 -16.32
N SER A 398 -14.95 35.17 -16.27
CA SER A 398 -14.25 34.96 -15.02
C SER A 398 -13.55 36.23 -14.56
N ARG A 399 -13.59 36.52 -13.25
CA ARG A 399 -12.92 37.69 -12.64
C ARG A 399 -11.42 37.47 -12.41
N THR A 400 -10.77 36.71 -13.28
CA THR A 400 -9.36 36.34 -13.13
C THR A 400 -8.41 37.52 -13.32
N PRO A 401 -7.31 37.60 -12.54
CA PRO A 401 -6.28 38.59 -12.78
C PRO A 401 -5.54 38.30 -14.09
N VAL A 402 -5.15 39.36 -14.81
CA VAL A 402 -4.23 39.25 -15.95
C VAL A 402 -2.81 39.17 -15.39
N LEU A 403 -2.09 38.10 -15.71
CA LEU A 403 -0.67 37.97 -15.36
C LEU A 403 0.20 38.42 -16.53
N ILE A 404 1.40 38.92 -16.24
CA ILE A 404 2.40 39.21 -17.26
C ILE A 404 3.56 38.22 -17.13
N GLY A 405 3.79 37.47 -18.19
CA GLY A 405 5.01 36.71 -18.42
C GLY A 405 6.07 37.55 -19.14
N ALA A 406 7.32 37.22 -18.91
CA ALA A 406 8.45 37.62 -19.73
C ALA A 406 9.08 36.34 -20.28
N TYR A 407 9.23 36.28 -21.60
CA TYR A 407 10.00 35.21 -22.23
C TYR A 407 11.49 35.42 -21.93
N ASN A 408 12.11 34.40 -21.32
CA ASN A 408 13.55 34.28 -21.18
C ASN A 408 13.99 33.09 -22.03
N GLY A 409 14.54 33.39 -23.20
CA GLY A 409 14.67 32.38 -24.24
C GLY A 409 13.30 31.85 -24.69
N LEU A 410 13.12 30.53 -24.65
CA LEU A 410 11.86 29.87 -25.02
C LEU A 410 10.85 29.80 -23.87
N ASP A 411 11.29 30.11 -22.66
CA ASP A 411 10.55 29.81 -21.46
C ASP A 411 9.90 31.06 -20.90
N MET A 412 8.66 30.90 -20.43
CA MET A 412 7.90 32.00 -19.87
C MET A 412 7.99 31.99 -18.35
N VAL A 413 8.48 33.09 -17.79
CA VAL A 413 8.52 33.31 -16.34
C VAL A 413 7.74 34.57 -15.97
N SER A 414 7.24 34.63 -14.76
CA SER A 414 6.58 35.79 -14.20
C SER A 414 7.42 37.04 -14.37
N ALA A 415 6.86 38.12 -14.90
CA ALA A 415 7.54 39.41 -14.88
C ALA A 415 7.77 39.88 -13.43
N LEU A 416 8.87 40.60 -13.21
CA LEU A 416 9.32 41.10 -11.89
C LEU A 416 8.30 41.99 -11.16
N THR A 417 7.27 42.45 -11.86
CA THR A 417 6.18 43.23 -11.29
C THR A 417 4.86 42.74 -11.86
N GLN A 418 3.94 42.34 -10.98
CA GLN A 418 2.57 41.99 -11.34
C GLN A 418 1.62 43.10 -10.89
N LEU A 419 0.42 43.11 -11.48
CA LEU A 419 -0.67 43.96 -11.02
C LEU A 419 -1.77 43.09 -10.42
N GLN A 420 -2.00 43.21 -9.12
CA GLN A 420 -3.02 42.44 -8.42
C GLN A 420 -4.26 43.32 -8.14
N PRO A 421 -5.48 42.86 -8.45
CA PRO A 421 -6.68 43.62 -8.19
C PRO A 421 -6.88 43.79 -6.67
N ILE A 422 -7.35 44.97 -6.27
CA ILE A 422 -7.78 45.19 -4.90
C ILE A 422 -9.14 44.53 -4.70
N THR A 423 -9.20 43.56 -3.79
CA THR A 423 -10.47 42.94 -3.39
C THR A 423 -11.25 43.86 -2.46
N SER A 424 -12.58 43.84 -2.56
CA SER A 424 -13.51 44.76 -1.88
C SER A 424 -13.46 44.74 -0.34
N TYR A 425 -12.74 43.80 0.25
CA TYR A 425 -12.81 43.43 1.67
C TYR A 425 -11.99 44.29 2.64
N GLY A 426 -11.12 45.17 2.16
CA GLY A 426 -10.30 46.01 3.04
C GLY A 426 -10.39 47.47 2.62
N ARG A 427 -11.20 48.30 3.30
CA ARG A 427 -11.21 49.76 3.07
C ARG A 427 -9.87 50.39 3.43
N THR A 428 -8.87 50.25 2.56
CA THR A 428 -7.60 50.97 2.66
C THR A 428 -7.76 52.36 2.07
N ASN A 429 -6.96 53.33 2.52
CA ASN A 429 -6.90 54.66 1.91
C ASN A 429 -6.22 54.58 0.53
N TYR A 430 -6.93 54.05 -0.47
CA TYR A 430 -6.43 53.82 -1.83
C TYR A 430 -5.92 55.10 -2.48
N ILE A 431 -6.51 56.26 -2.13
CA ILE A 431 -6.08 57.56 -2.62
C ILE A 431 -4.68 57.89 -2.11
N GLY A 432 -4.37 57.57 -0.85
CA GLY A 432 -3.04 57.71 -0.27
C GLY A 432 -2.00 56.82 -0.95
N GLU A 433 -2.33 55.55 -1.22
CA GLU A 433 -1.43 54.59 -1.88
C GLU A 433 -1.26 54.88 -3.39
N LEU A 434 -2.29 55.42 -4.04
CA LEU A 434 -2.22 55.95 -5.41
C LEU A 434 -1.24 57.12 -5.50
N ARG A 435 -1.28 58.06 -4.54
CA ARG A 435 -0.32 59.19 -4.46
C ARG A 435 1.12 58.72 -4.24
N LYS A 436 1.32 57.58 -3.58
CA LYS A 436 2.63 56.94 -3.40
C LYS A 436 3.08 56.11 -4.61
N GLY A 437 2.25 56.00 -5.66
CA GLY A 437 2.54 55.22 -6.87
C GLY A 437 2.50 53.70 -6.68
N LYS A 438 1.99 53.22 -5.54
CA LYS A 438 1.89 51.78 -5.21
C LYS A 438 0.63 51.12 -5.79
N VAL A 439 -0.36 51.92 -6.13
CA VAL A 439 -1.62 51.49 -6.74
C VAL A 439 -1.77 52.18 -8.10
N LEU A 440 -2.33 51.46 -9.07
CA LEU A 440 -2.72 51.96 -10.39
C LEU A 440 -4.23 51.80 -10.57
N TYR A 441 -4.84 52.66 -11.38
CA TYR A 441 -6.24 52.50 -11.79
C TYR A 441 -6.28 51.90 -13.19
N VAL A 442 -6.72 50.63 -13.28
CA VAL A 442 -6.70 49.82 -14.50
C VAL A 442 -8.02 49.05 -14.58
N ASN A 443 -8.70 49.07 -15.73
CA ASN A 443 -9.96 48.34 -15.94
C ASN A 443 -11.03 48.64 -14.88
N ASP A 444 -11.22 49.93 -14.63
CA ASP A 444 -12.19 50.50 -13.70
C ASP A 444 -12.04 50.07 -12.24
N ARG A 445 -10.87 49.50 -11.88
CA ARG A 445 -10.52 49.09 -10.53
C ARG A 445 -9.11 49.53 -10.15
N PHE A 446 -8.87 49.66 -8.85
CA PHE A 446 -7.54 49.87 -8.32
C PHE A 446 -6.78 48.54 -8.29
N MET A 447 -5.50 48.56 -8.65
CA MET A 447 -4.61 47.40 -8.65
C MET A 447 -3.30 47.75 -7.95
N TYR A 448 -2.83 46.88 -7.06
CA TYR A 448 -1.52 47.03 -6.43
C TYR A 448 -0.41 46.65 -7.41
N ARG A 449 0.69 47.41 -7.36
CA ARG A 449 1.96 47.01 -7.95
C ARG A 449 2.65 46.03 -7.00
N THR A 450 2.63 44.77 -7.37
CA THR A 450 3.14 43.67 -6.54
C THR A 450 4.55 43.28 -7.03
N ASN A 451 5.52 43.29 -6.11
CA ASN A 451 6.87 42.83 -6.42
C ASN A 451 6.90 41.30 -6.48
N VAL A 452 7.52 40.76 -7.53
CA VAL A 452 7.75 39.33 -7.67
C VAL A 452 9.12 38.96 -7.10
N VAL A 453 9.14 37.93 -6.27
CA VAL A 453 10.36 37.35 -5.71
C VAL A 453 10.45 35.91 -6.18
N TYR A 454 11.38 35.63 -7.09
CA TYR A 454 11.67 34.25 -7.48
C TYR A 454 12.32 33.54 -6.30
N THR A 455 11.79 32.38 -5.95
CA THR A 455 12.19 31.59 -4.80
C THR A 455 12.53 30.19 -5.26
N GLY A 456 13.75 29.75 -5.00
CA GLY A 456 14.17 28.37 -5.24
C GLY A 456 14.54 27.68 -3.94
N ILE A 457 14.23 26.38 -3.86
CA ILE A 457 14.52 25.55 -2.70
C ILE A 457 15.19 24.27 -3.18
N ASP A 458 16.39 24.01 -2.70
CA ASP A 458 17.16 22.79 -2.99
C ASP A 458 17.35 21.98 -1.71
N LEU A 459 16.58 20.88 -1.60
CA LEU A 459 16.61 19.95 -0.47
C LEU A 459 17.92 19.16 -0.46
N LYS A 460 18.68 19.26 0.63
CA LYS A 460 20.00 18.64 0.77
C LYS A 460 19.97 17.34 1.56
N ASP A 461 19.32 17.35 2.71
CA ASP A 461 19.21 16.18 3.59
C ASP A 461 17.85 16.18 4.31
N VAL A 462 17.31 14.99 4.53
CA VAL A 462 16.16 14.69 5.36
C VAL A 462 16.52 13.55 6.29
N SER A 463 16.42 13.82 7.59
CA SER A 463 16.77 12.88 8.65
C SER A 463 15.72 12.92 9.77
N GLU A 464 15.80 11.96 10.70
CA GLU A 464 14.93 11.89 11.88
C GLU A 464 13.42 12.00 11.55
N ILE A 465 12.96 11.29 10.51
CA ILE A 465 11.54 11.27 10.13
C ILE A 465 10.74 10.54 11.21
N SER A 466 9.98 11.29 12.01
CA SER A 466 9.12 10.76 13.07
C SER A 466 7.65 10.93 12.69
N ILE A 467 6.98 9.79 12.49
CA ILE A 467 5.53 9.78 12.20
C ILE A 467 4.72 10.09 13.46
N GLU A 468 5.19 9.68 14.64
CA GLU A 468 4.54 9.95 15.93
C GLU A 468 4.55 11.45 16.27
N GLU A 469 5.68 12.12 16.05
CA GLU A 469 5.81 13.56 16.27
C GLU A 469 5.29 14.38 15.08
N ASN A 470 4.89 13.72 13.99
CA ASN A 470 4.51 14.31 12.71
C ASN A 470 5.54 15.36 12.24
N ALA A 471 6.84 15.04 12.34
CA ALA A 471 7.93 15.97 12.04
C ALA A 471 9.16 15.26 11.47
N ALA A 472 10.00 15.99 10.73
CA ALA A 472 11.30 15.54 10.25
C ALA A 472 12.34 16.65 10.31
N GLN A 473 13.60 16.28 10.50
CA GLN A 473 14.74 17.18 10.38
C GLN A 473 15.07 17.37 8.91
N MET A 474 15.20 18.62 8.45
CA MET A 474 15.50 18.94 7.06
C MET A 474 16.61 19.97 6.96
N GLU A 475 17.50 19.76 6.00
CA GLU A 475 18.52 20.71 5.59
C GLU A 475 18.34 21.04 4.10
N PHE A 476 18.30 22.33 3.77
CA PHE A 476 18.10 22.80 2.40
C PHE A 476 18.76 24.15 2.16
N VAL A 477 19.04 24.44 0.89
CA VAL A 477 19.42 25.78 0.44
C VAL A 477 18.17 26.46 -0.10
N ILE A 478 17.89 27.67 0.38
CA ILE A 478 16.85 28.53 -0.19
C ILE A 478 17.50 29.77 -0.78
N TRP A 479 17.03 30.23 -1.94
CA TRP A 479 17.47 31.49 -2.51
C TRP A 479 16.33 32.34 -3.03
N PHE A 480 16.59 33.64 -3.08
CA PHE A 480 15.67 34.65 -3.54
C PHE A 480 16.32 35.49 -4.62
N ARG A 481 15.58 35.74 -5.70
CA ARG A 481 15.97 36.65 -6.78
C ARG A 481 14.87 37.67 -6.99
N TYR A 482 15.18 38.95 -6.79
CA TYR A 482 14.17 40.00 -6.68
C TYR A 482 14.69 41.37 -7.12
N ARG A 483 13.78 42.31 -7.34
CA ARG A 483 14.07 43.72 -7.64
C ARG A 483 13.48 44.62 -6.57
N GLY A 484 14.26 45.61 -6.11
CA GLY A 484 13.79 46.61 -5.15
C GLY A 484 13.89 46.17 -3.69
N LYS A 485 12.94 46.61 -2.85
CA LYS A 485 12.96 46.35 -1.40
C LYS A 485 12.32 45.01 -1.06
N PHE A 486 13.12 44.07 -0.57
CA PHE A 486 12.70 42.81 0.03
C PHE A 486 13.77 42.40 1.03
N GLU A 487 13.36 42.02 2.24
CA GLU A 487 14.26 41.59 3.31
C GLU A 487 14.00 40.10 3.58
N PRO A 488 14.92 39.20 3.17
CA PRO A 488 14.76 37.76 3.39
C PRO A 488 14.52 37.38 4.86
N ASN A 489 15.02 38.16 5.83
CA ASN A 489 14.84 37.87 7.26
C ASN A 489 13.38 38.02 7.74
N ASP A 490 12.51 38.66 6.95
CA ASP A 490 11.06 38.70 7.23
C ASP A 490 10.31 37.48 6.64
N VAL A 491 11.02 36.48 6.09
CA VAL A 491 10.47 35.16 5.73
C VAL A 491 10.18 34.36 7.00
N GLU A 492 9.06 33.66 6.99
CA GLU A 492 8.61 32.80 8.07
C GLU A 492 8.30 31.42 7.50
N PHE A 493 8.89 30.39 8.09
CA PHE A 493 8.61 29.00 7.78
C PHE A 493 7.38 28.54 8.57
N THR A 494 6.24 28.43 7.90
CA THR A 494 4.93 28.25 8.53
C THR A 494 4.68 26.85 9.07
N ASN A 495 5.45 25.86 8.63
CA ASN A 495 5.41 24.50 9.15
C ASN A 495 6.66 24.13 9.98
N ALA A 496 7.53 25.09 10.33
CA ALA A 496 8.64 24.81 11.22
C ALA A 496 8.15 24.56 12.66
N VAL A 497 8.71 23.57 13.35
CA VAL A 497 8.36 23.24 14.75
C VAL A 497 8.84 24.35 15.68
N GLU A 498 10.01 24.92 15.40
CA GLU A 498 10.57 26.08 16.08
C GLU A 498 10.78 27.22 15.07
N PRO A 499 10.60 28.50 15.45
CA PRO A 499 10.86 29.62 14.55
C PRO A 499 12.30 29.62 14.03
N ILE A 500 12.46 29.65 12.71
CA ILE A 500 13.77 29.70 12.04
C ILE A 500 13.99 31.11 11.49
N GLU A 501 15.13 31.70 11.85
CA GLU A 501 15.60 32.96 11.27
C GLU A 501 16.67 32.69 10.22
N LEU A 502 16.56 33.37 9.07
CA LEU A 502 17.63 33.36 8.07
C LEU A 502 18.80 34.18 8.63
N LYS A 503 19.98 33.52 8.72
CA LYS A 503 21.23 34.13 9.20
C LYS A 503 21.90 34.93 8.07
N GLU A 504 23.23 34.95 8.01
CA GLU A 504 23.95 35.55 6.89
C GLU A 504 23.78 34.71 5.61
N PRO A 505 23.65 35.36 4.44
CA PRO A 505 23.57 34.66 3.18
C PRO A 505 24.89 33.92 2.88
N ILE A 506 24.79 32.70 2.35
CA ILE A 506 25.94 31.93 1.88
C ILE A 506 26.46 32.44 0.53
N ASP A 507 25.61 33.14 -0.23
CA ASP A 507 25.96 33.86 -1.45
C ASP A 507 25.04 35.08 -1.62
N GLU A 508 25.60 36.19 -2.06
CA GLU A 508 24.89 37.43 -2.36
C GLU A 508 25.50 38.09 -3.59
N GLN A 509 24.65 38.36 -4.59
CA GLN A 509 25.06 38.97 -5.85
C GLN A 509 24.08 40.05 -6.28
N GLN A 510 24.62 41.14 -6.85
CA GLN A 510 23.83 42.18 -7.49
C GLN A 510 24.11 42.17 -9.00
N ILE A 511 23.12 41.73 -9.78
CA ILE A 511 23.22 41.63 -11.24
C ILE A 511 22.28 42.67 -11.86
N GLY A 512 22.85 43.80 -12.27
CA GLY A 512 22.06 44.94 -12.73
C GLY A 512 21.14 45.46 -11.62
N ASP A 513 19.83 45.46 -11.87
CA ASP A 513 18.80 45.88 -10.91
C ASP A 513 18.21 44.72 -10.09
N MET A 514 18.75 43.52 -10.25
CA MET A 514 18.30 42.30 -9.59
C MET A 514 19.28 41.91 -8.48
N THR A 515 18.73 41.62 -7.30
CA THR A 515 19.47 41.10 -6.15
C THR A 515 19.23 39.61 -6.03
N TYR A 516 20.29 38.85 -5.78
CA TYR A 516 20.27 37.41 -5.50
C TYR A 516 20.85 37.18 -4.11
N ARG A 517 20.18 36.38 -3.29
CA ARG A 517 20.66 35.95 -1.97
C ARG A 517 20.28 34.49 -1.71
N ALA A 518 21.24 33.69 -1.27
CA ALA A 518 21.05 32.29 -0.89
C ALA A 518 21.37 32.06 0.58
N TYR A 519 20.67 31.12 1.21
CA TYR A 519 20.77 30.80 2.63
C TYR A 519 20.77 29.29 2.84
N GLN A 520 21.64 28.81 3.71
CA GLN A 520 21.58 27.44 4.23
C GLN A 520 20.60 27.42 5.42
N VAL A 521 19.63 26.52 5.39
CA VAL A 521 18.63 26.36 6.45
C VAL A 521 18.64 24.93 6.95
N SER A 522 18.64 24.77 8.27
CA SER A 522 18.48 23.48 8.94
C SER A 522 17.51 23.63 10.10
N GLY A 523 16.55 22.73 10.22
CA GLY A 523 15.53 22.77 11.26
C GLY A 523 14.55 21.61 11.17
N LYS A 524 13.65 21.54 12.16
CA LYS A 524 12.61 20.51 12.24
C LYS A 524 11.29 21.05 11.70
N PHE A 525 10.69 20.32 10.77
CA PHE A 525 9.47 20.73 10.07
C PHE A 525 8.36 19.70 10.25
N LEU A 526 7.13 20.19 10.39
CA LEU A 526 5.92 19.39 10.47
C LEU A 526 5.64 18.73 9.12
N LEU A 527 5.34 17.43 9.17
CA LEU A 527 4.86 16.64 8.04
C LEU A 527 3.39 16.97 7.76
N ASN A 528 2.92 16.59 6.57
CA ASN A 528 1.52 16.61 6.19
C ASN A 528 0.87 18.01 6.27
N PHE A 529 1.67 19.04 5.99
CA PHE A 529 1.29 20.45 6.10
C PHE A 529 0.43 20.97 4.93
N THR A 530 0.18 20.13 3.92
CA THR A 530 -0.67 20.40 2.75
C THR A 530 -1.88 19.46 2.72
N GLU A 531 -2.94 19.86 2.01
CA GLU A 531 -4.16 19.07 1.77
C GLU A 531 -4.01 18.09 0.59
N THR A 532 -2.78 17.69 0.27
CA THR A 532 -2.47 16.77 -0.83
C THR A 532 -3.24 15.46 -0.70
N ASP A 533 -3.95 15.05 -1.76
CA ASP A 533 -4.49 13.70 -1.89
C ASP A 533 -3.35 12.68 -1.76
N ARG A 534 -3.46 11.80 -0.76
CA ARG A 534 -2.44 10.80 -0.42
C ARG A 534 -3.10 9.46 -0.09
N PHE A 535 -2.32 8.39 0.02
CA PHE A 535 -2.80 7.06 0.40
C PHE A 535 -2.39 6.71 1.84
N TYR A 536 -3.00 5.68 2.41
CA TYR A 536 -2.59 5.20 3.74
C TYR A 536 -1.11 4.79 3.77
N GLY A 537 -0.40 5.25 4.80
CA GLY A 537 1.03 5.02 4.99
C GLY A 537 1.95 5.95 4.20
N SER A 538 1.39 6.90 3.44
CA SER A 538 2.15 7.96 2.77
C SER A 538 2.08 9.29 3.52
N HIS A 539 3.17 10.05 3.49
CA HIS A 539 3.33 11.32 4.21
C HIS A 539 3.92 12.37 3.27
N VAL A 540 3.55 13.63 3.48
CA VAL A 540 4.16 14.77 2.78
C VAL A 540 5.23 15.37 3.68
N LEU A 541 6.48 15.32 3.25
CA LEU A 541 7.57 16.09 3.86
C LEU A 541 7.84 17.34 3.03
N GLY A 542 8.42 18.34 3.66
CA GLY A 542 8.93 19.51 2.98
C GLY A 542 8.70 20.78 3.78
N VAL A 543 8.70 21.89 3.08
CA VAL A 543 8.85 23.22 3.67
C VAL A 543 7.78 24.14 3.10
N SER A 544 7.13 24.86 4.00
CA SER A 544 6.16 25.89 3.70
C SER A 544 6.66 27.22 4.22
N LEU A 545 6.66 28.25 3.38
CA LEU A 545 7.12 29.57 3.76
C LEU A 545 6.22 30.68 3.25
N SER A 546 6.19 31.77 3.99
CA SER A 546 5.48 32.99 3.63
C SER A 546 6.13 34.21 4.25
N HIS A 547 5.75 35.41 3.82
CA HIS A 547 6.30 36.64 4.41
C HIS A 547 5.55 37.00 5.69
N ARG A 548 6.26 37.45 6.74
CA ARG A 548 5.66 37.84 8.03
C ARG A 548 4.80 39.12 7.98
N LYS A 549 5.09 40.04 7.05
CA LYS A 549 4.55 41.42 7.02
C LYS A 549 4.01 41.88 5.67
N LEU A 550 4.50 41.36 4.55
CA LEU A 550 4.02 41.76 3.23
C LEU A 550 2.97 40.78 2.75
N ASN A 551 1.73 41.26 2.61
CA ASN A 551 0.64 40.46 2.07
C ASN A 551 0.80 40.27 0.54
N ARG A 552 -0.04 39.41 -0.04
CA ARG A 552 -0.06 39.04 -1.45
C ARG A 552 -0.19 40.24 -2.40
N ASN A 553 -0.76 41.35 -1.93
CA ASN A 553 -0.87 42.58 -2.71
C ASN A 553 0.48 43.28 -2.92
N ASN A 554 1.41 43.15 -1.97
CA ASN A 554 2.70 43.83 -2.01
C ASN A 554 3.84 42.91 -2.47
N LEU A 555 3.72 41.62 -2.17
CA LEU A 555 4.74 40.62 -2.52
C LEU A 555 4.09 39.33 -3.03
N LEU A 556 4.60 38.83 -4.15
CA LEU A 556 4.27 37.54 -4.73
C LEU A 556 5.54 36.71 -4.83
N TYR A 557 5.61 35.62 -4.08
CA TYR A 557 6.62 34.60 -4.32
C TYR A 557 6.24 33.79 -5.55
N VAL A 558 7.22 33.46 -6.38
CA VAL A 558 7.07 32.56 -7.53
C VAL A 558 8.21 31.56 -7.52
N VAL A 559 7.99 30.39 -8.10
CA VAL A 559 9.04 29.37 -8.20
C VAL A 559 10.14 29.85 -9.16
N ASP A 560 11.41 29.77 -8.75
CA ASP A 560 12.54 30.12 -9.62
C ASP A 560 12.86 28.98 -10.61
N VAL A 561 11.93 28.74 -11.56
CA VAL A 561 12.01 27.66 -12.56
C VAL A 561 13.35 27.67 -13.31
N LEU A 562 13.86 28.87 -13.63
CA LEU A 562 15.16 29.07 -14.27
C LEU A 562 16.32 28.72 -13.34
N GLY A 563 16.35 29.28 -12.13
CA GLY A 563 17.43 29.05 -11.17
C GLY A 563 17.51 27.61 -10.68
N MET A 564 16.37 26.91 -10.65
CA MET A 564 16.27 25.49 -10.29
C MET A 564 16.48 24.54 -11.47
N ASN A 565 16.66 25.05 -12.70
CA ASN A 565 16.78 24.25 -13.92
C ASN A 565 15.59 23.28 -14.15
N LEU A 566 14.37 23.71 -13.82
CA LEU A 566 13.14 22.91 -13.98
C LEU A 566 12.57 22.95 -15.43
N GLN A 567 13.34 23.52 -16.36
CA GLN A 567 13.02 23.61 -17.79
C GLN A 567 13.49 22.38 -18.57
N GLY A 568 14.43 21.62 -18.01
CA GLY A 568 14.94 20.38 -18.60
C GLY A 568 14.05 19.16 -18.31
N GLU A 569 14.59 17.97 -18.59
CA GLU A 569 13.92 16.70 -18.28
C GLU A 569 13.85 16.42 -16.77
N ASP A 570 14.76 17.00 -15.98
CA ASP A 570 14.87 16.76 -14.54
C ASP A 570 13.72 17.44 -13.77
N SER A 571 12.80 16.63 -13.24
CA SER A 571 11.78 17.08 -12.29
C SER A 571 12.38 17.40 -10.92
N VAL A 572 11.60 18.04 -10.05
CA VAL A 572 11.98 18.25 -8.63
C VAL A 572 12.33 16.91 -7.97
N LEU A 573 11.58 15.85 -8.30
CA LEU A 573 11.80 14.50 -7.77
C LEU A 573 13.14 13.91 -8.24
N ASP A 574 13.49 14.11 -9.51
CA ASP A 574 14.77 13.63 -10.07
C ASP A 574 15.96 14.30 -9.39
N GLN A 575 15.85 15.60 -9.10
CA GLN A 575 16.89 16.33 -8.39
C GLN A 575 17.09 15.82 -6.95
N ILE A 576 15.99 15.60 -6.22
CA ILE A 576 16.02 15.05 -4.85
C ILE A 576 16.59 13.63 -4.84
N THR A 577 16.16 12.79 -5.79
CA THR A 577 16.58 11.39 -5.89
C THR A 577 18.06 11.27 -6.27
N ARG A 578 18.53 12.05 -7.25
CA ARG A 578 19.93 12.06 -7.69
C ARG A 578 20.89 12.48 -6.57
N ARG A 579 20.46 13.40 -5.70
CA ARG A 579 21.25 13.87 -4.55
C ARG A 579 21.15 12.95 -3.34
N GLN A 580 20.25 11.96 -3.35
CA GLN A 580 19.92 11.11 -2.20
C GLN A 580 19.54 11.93 -0.95
N ALA A 581 18.84 13.06 -1.15
CA ALA A 581 18.45 13.94 -0.05
C ALA A 581 17.55 13.23 0.97
N ILE A 582 16.79 12.22 0.55
CA ILE A 582 16.13 11.27 1.43
C ILE A 582 16.90 9.96 1.30
N ASN A 583 17.61 9.56 2.36
CA ASN A 583 18.47 8.39 2.33
C ASN A 583 17.63 7.10 2.18
N PRO A 584 17.84 6.29 1.12
CA PRO A 584 17.09 5.05 0.92
C PRO A 584 17.21 4.05 2.07
N ASN A 585 18.31 4.08 2.83
CA ASN A 585 18.53 3.21 3.99
C ASN A 585 17.60 3.53 5.17
N MET A 586 16.93 4.69 5.17
CA MET A 586 15.90 5.01 6.17
C MET A 586 14.58 4.27 5.92
N GLY A 587 14.48 3.48 4.84
CA GLY A 587 13.28 2.72 4.51
C GLY A 587 12.14 3.57 3.96
N TRP A 588 12.43 4.75 3.41
CA TRP A 588 11.46 5.64 2.76
C TRP A 588 11.75 5.76 1.26
N VAL A 589 10.69 5.81 0.46
CA VAL A 589 10.74 6.00 -0.99
C VAL A 589 9.94 7.24 -1.34
N SER A 590 10.51 8.08 -2.20
CA SER A 590 9.85 9.30 -2.72
C SER A 590 9.04 8.94 -3.97
N GLU A 591 7.76 9.27 -3.98
CA GLU A 591 6.86 8.98 -5.11
C GLU A 591 6.63 10.21 -6.00
N ARG A 592 6.53 11.40 -5.40
CA ARG A 592 6.24 12.66 -6.10
C ARG A 592 6.88 13.82 -5.37
N ALA A 593 7.36 14.82 -6.09
CA ALA A 593 7.80 16.08 -5.50
C ALA A 593 7.31 17.27 -6.33
N TRP A 594 7.04 18.40 -5.68
CA TRP A 594 6.58 19.63 -6.34
C TRP A 594 7.03 20.87 -5.58
N LEU A 595 7.13 21.99 -6.31
CA LEU A 595 7.09 23.32 -5.72
C LEU A 595 5.84 24.03 -6.23
N SER A 596 5.07 24.62 -5.32
CA SER A 596 3.84 25.32 -5.65
C SER A 596 3.72 26.67 -4.95
N GLN A 597 2.97 27.57 -5.58
CA GLN A 597 2.59 28.87 -5.03
C GLN A 597 1.15 28.79 -4.50
N ASP A 598 0.92 29.21 -3.26
CA ASP A 598 -0.41 29.21 -2.68
C ASP A 598 -0.68 30.45 -1.80
N ILE A 599 -1.87 30.53 -1.20
CA ILE A 599 -2.29 31.64 -0.35
C ILE A 599 -2.46 31.15 1.08
N SER A 600 -1.84 31.84 2.02
CA SER A 600 -2.13 31.67 3.45
C SER A 600 -2.95 32.84 3.97
N ARG A 601 -4.01 32.56 4.74
CA ARG A 601 -4.83 33.57 5.42
C ARG A 601 -4.46 33.59 6.89
N ARG A 602 -4.07 34.76 7.41
CA ARG A 602 -3.62 34.90 8.80
C ARG A 602 -4.33 36.04 9.51
N GLY A 603 -4.60 35.86 10.81
CA GLY A 603 -5.13 36.93 11.65
C GLY A 603 -4.16 38.10 11.69
N THR A 604 -4.68 39.33 11.67
CA THR A 604 -3.86 40.54 11.63
C THR A 604 -3.15 40.84 12.94
N LEU A 605 -3.53 40.16 14.04
CA LEU A 605 -3.08 40.44 15.41
C LEU A 605 -3.19 41.93 15.80
N GLY A 606 -4.09 42.68 15.15
CA GLY A 606 -4.26 44.12 15.37
C GLY A 606 -3.23 45.01 14.67
N ASP A 607 -2.44 44.50 13.73
CA ASP A 607 -1.47 45.30 12.96
C ASP A 607 -2.18 46.50 12.28
N PRO A 608 -1.75 47.75 12.57
CA PRO A 608 -2.29 48.96 11.96
C PRO A 608 -2.34 48.96 10.43
N ALA A 609 -1.42 48.24 9.77
CA ALA A 609 -1.39 48.12 8.31
C ALA A 609 -2.61 47.37 7.74
N TYR A 610 -3.29 46.58 8.57
CA TYR A 610 -4.46 45.78 8.20
C TYR A 610 -5.73 46.19 8.98
N VAL A 611 -5.73 47.35 9.63
CA VAL A 611 -6.94 47.91 10.25
C VAL A 611 -7.94 48.29 9.15
N GLY A 612 -9.15 47.72 9.21
CA GLY A 612 -10.20 47.91 8.21
C GLY A 612 -10.49 46.72 7.31
N TYR A 613 -9.78 45.59 7.48
CA TYR A 613 -10.22 44.28 7.03
C TYR A 613 -11.35 43.81 7.96
N THR A 614 -12.61 43.93 7.53
CA THR A 614 -13.77 43.80 8.44
C THR A 614 -14.27 42.37 8.63
N THR A 615 -13.98 41.45 7.70
CA THR A 615 -14.50 40.07 7.75
C THR A 615 -13.53 38.99 7.27
N ASN A 616 -12.54 39.31 6.42
CA ASN A 616 -11.61 38.35 5.84
C ASN A 616 -10.17 38.63 6.29
N ALA A 617 -9.46 37.59 6.74
CA ALA A 617 -8.04 37.64 7.06
C ALA A 617 -7.20 38.04 5.82
N PRO A 618 -6.16 38.89 5.96
CA PRO A 618 -5.25 39.20 4.87
C PRO A 618 -4.62 37.94 4.27
N GLU A 619 -4.50 37.95 2.95
CA GLU A 619 -3.90 36.89 2.15
C GLU A 619 -2.41 37.15 1.95
N PHE A 620 -1.56 36.17 2.27
CA PHE A 620 -0.13 36.20 2.08
C PHE A 620 0.29 35.19 1.03
N SER A 621 1.23 35.57 0.16
CA SER A 621 1.84 34.62 -0.77
C SER A 621 2.65 33.58 0.02
N ARG A 622 2.40 32.31 -0.28
CA ARG A 622 3.06 31.14 0.27
C ARG A 622 3.76 30.36 -0.86
N ILE A 623 4.91 29.78 -0.56
CA ILE A 623 5.59 28.78 -1.40
C ILE A 623 5.69 27.50 -0.57
N ASP A 624 5.37 26.39 -1.22
CA ASP A 624 5.41 25.06 -0.63
C ASP A 624 6.33 24.17 -1.48
N LEU A 625 7.36 23.58 -0.87
CA LEU A 625 8.09 22.42 -1.38
C LEU A 625 7.48 21.19 -0.71
N GLY A 626 6.88 20.30 -1.49
CA GLY A 626 6.33 19.04 -0.98
C GLY A 626 7.00 17.84 -1.64
N VAL A 627 7.26 16.79 -0.86
CA VAL A 627 7.70 15.48 -1.32
C VAL A 627 6.82 14.42 -0.67
N LEU A 628 6.09 13.68 -1.49
CA LEU A 628 5.28 12.55 -1.04
C LEU A 628 6.19 11.33 -0.86
N ILE A 629 6.25 10.82 0.36
CA ILE A 629 7.02 9.62 0.73
C ILE A 629 6.11 8.49 1.21
N LYS A 630 6.56 7.25 1.02
CA LYS A 630 5.99 6.05 1.61
C LYS A 630 7.08 5.15 2.18
N ARG A 631 6.74 4.26 3.11
CA ARG A 631 7.69 3.22 3.55
C ARG A 631 8.02 2.29 2.38
N GLY A 632 9.29 1.93 2.24
CA GLY A 632 9.82 1.04 1.21
C GLY A 632 9.52 -0.44 1.44
N GLU A 633 8.64 -0.76 2.38
CA GLU A 633 8.11 -2.11 2.55
C GLU A 633 7.22 -2.43 1.37
N VAL A 634 7.55 -3.53 0.69
CA VAL A 634 6.78 -4.01 -0.45
C VAL A 634 5.44 -4.55 0.04
N GLN A 635 4.36 -3.83 -0.26
CA GLN A 635 3.00 -4.25 0.08
C GLN A 635 2.32 -4.84 -1.17
N ALA A 636 1.34 -5.72 -0.96
CA ALA A 636 0.57 -6.28 -2.07
C ALA A 636 -0.09 -5.19 -2.95
N ARG A 637 -0.43 -4.03 -2.37
CA ARG A 637 -1.00 -2.87 -3.08
C ARG A 637 -0.04 -2.18 -4.04
N ASP A 638 1.26 -2.40 -3.91
CA ASP A 638 2.24 -1.80 -4.83
C ASP A 638 2.24 -2.51 -6.20
N PHE A 639 1.73 -3.74 -6.28
CA PHE A 639 1.71 -4.53 -7.53
C PHE A 639 0.30 -4.88 -8.02
N VAL A 640 -0.70 -4.84 -7.14
CA VAL A 640 -2.08 -5.17 -7.47
C VAL A 640 -2.90 -3.89 -7.36
N PRO A 641 -3.34 -3.28 -8.47
CA PRO A 641 -4.22 -2.12 -8.44
C PRO A 641 -5.47 -2.41 -7.60
N ALA A 642 -5.98 -1.37 -6.95
CA ALA A 642 -7.00 -1.52 -5.91
C ALA A 642 -8.27 -2.27 -6.38
N GLU A 643 -8.66 -2.05 -7.63
CA GLU A 643 -9.76 -2.73 -8.32
C GLU A 643 -9.60 -4.26 -8.40
N TYR A 644 -8.36 -4.77 -8.41
CA TYR A 644 -8.11 -6.20 -8.54
C TYR A 644 -8.26 -6.98 -7.22
N PHE A 645 -8.26 -6.31 -6.07
CA PHE A 645 -8.42 -7.00 -4.77
C PHE A 645 -9.78 -7.68 -4.61
N VAL A 646 -10.83 -7.19 -5.28
CA VAL A 646 -12.14 -7.86 -5.30
C VAL A 646 -12.00 -9.27 -5.90
N TYR A 647 -11.29 -9.41 -7.01
CA TYR A 647 -11.06 -10.72 -7.64
C TYR A 647 -10.21 -11.62 -6.76
N VAL A 648 -9.14 -11.09 -6.16
CA VAL A 648 -8.31 -11.83 -5.18
C VAL A 648 -9.19 -12.38 -4.05
N GLY A 649 -10.14 -11.58 -3.55
CA GLY A 649 -11.12 -11.98 -2.55
C GLY A 649 -12.07 -13.08 -3.04
N VAL A 650 -12.62 -12.96 -4.25
CA VAL A 650 -13.50 -13.98 -4.86
C VAL A 650 -12.77 -15.32 -5.04
N PHE A 651 -11.54 -15.31 -5.57
CA PHE A 651 -10.73 -16.53 -5.72
C PHE A 651 -10.42 -17.17 -4.38
N GLY A 652 -10.07 -16.38 -3.37
CA GLY A 652 -9.88 -16.85 -2.00
C GLY A 652 -11.17 -17.42 -1.39
N LEU A 653 -12.33 -16.82 -1.66
CA LEU A 653 -13.62 -17.30 -1.17
C LEU A 653 -13.99 -18.64 -1.81
N LEU A 654 -13.89 -18.74 -3.14
CA LEU A 654 -14.17 -19.97 -3.89
C LEU A 654 -13.24 -21.10 -3.46
N GLY A 655 -11.94 -20.84 -3.30
CA GLY A 655 -10.99 -21.80 -2.77
C GLY A 655 -11.39 -22.29 -1.37
N SER A 656 -11.84 -21.39 -0.51
CA SER A 656 -12.27 -21.72 0.85
C SER A 656 -13.57 -22.54 0.88
N VAL A 657 -14.56 -22.18 0.05
CA VAL A 657 -15.82 -22.93 -0.11
C VAL A 657 -15.54 -24.32 -0.68
N PHE A 658 -14.67 -24.41 -1.68
CA PHE A 658 -14.28 -25.69 -2.27
C PHE A 658 -13.53 -26.57 -1.28
N ALA A 659 -12.69 -25.99 -0.42
CA ALA A 659 -12.04 -26.71 0.68
C ALA A 659 -13.06 -27.30 1.67
N VAL A 660 -14.09 -26.53 2.04
CA VAL A 660 -15.18 -27.01 2.91
C VAL A 660 -15.99 -28.11 2.23
N TRP A 661 -16.28 -27.97 0.93
CA TRP A 661 -16.98 -29.00 0.16
C TRP A 661 -16.19 -30.30 0.07
N MET A 662 -14.87 -30.23 -0.13
CA MET A 662 -13.99 -31.41 -0.15
C MET A 662 -14.01 -32.14 1.20
N ASP A 663 -14.03 -31.41 2.31
CA ASP A 663 -14.15 -31.97 3.66
C ASP A 663 -15.48 -32.73 3.86
N ARG A 664 -16.57 -32.32 3.19
CA ARG A 664 -17.89 -32.97 3.30
C ARG A 664 -18.02 -34.25 2.46
N LYS A 665 -17.28 -34.36 1.34
CA LYS A 665 -17.55 -35.40 0.33
C LYS A 665 -16.82 -36.73 0.58
N SER A 666 -15.76 -36.77 1.38
CA SER A 666 -14.99 -38.02 1.57
C SER A 666 -14.19 -38.06 2.87
N LYS A 667 -14.32 -39.17 3.63
CA LYS A 667 -13.42 -39.49 4.76
C LYS A 667 -12.02 -39.97 4.33
N ARG A 668 -11.67 -39.92 3.04
CA ARG A 668 -10.38 -40.42 2.54
C ARG A 668 -9.28 -39.36 2.72
N ARG A 669 -8.15 -39.79 3.28
CA ARG A 669 -6.94 -38.99 3.54
C ARG A 669 -6.54 -38.05 2.39
N PHE A 670 -6.66 -38.49 1.13
CA PHE A 670 -6.35 -37.67 -0.06
C PHE A 670 -7.11 -36.33 -0.10
N TRP A 671 -8.44 -36.34 0.08
CA TRP A 671 -9.27 -35.13 -0.08
C TRP A 671 -9.04 -34.11 1.05
N PHE A 672 -8.71 -34.59 2.25
CA PHE A 672 -8.36 -33.73 3.38
C PHE A 672 -7.01 -33.02 3.22
N VAL A 673 -6.03 -33.68 2.60
CA VAL A 673 -4.75 -33.04 2.29
C VAL A 673 -4.95 -31.92 1.27
N GLN A 674 -5.75 -32.17 0.23
CA GLN A 674 -6.07 -31.16 -0.79
C GLN A 674 -6.85 -29.97 -0.20
N SER A 675 -7.80 -30.20 0.72
CA SER A 675 -8.53 -29.11 1.37
C SER A 675 -7.66 -28.24 2.27
N TRP A 676 -6.64 -28.83 2.90
CA TRP A 676 -5.66 -28.08 3.68
C TRP A 676 -4.77 -27.20 2.80
N PHE A 677 -4.18 -27.75 1.72
CA PHE A 677 -3.38 -26.96 0.77
C PHE A 677 -4.18 -25.82 0.16
N LEU A 678 -5.46 -26.07 -0.14
CA LEU A 678 -6.32 -25.03 -0.68
C LEU A 678 -6.56 -23.90 0.32
N ARG A 679 -6.75 -24.20 1.62
CA ARG A 679 -6.85 -23.18 2.69
C ARG A 679 -5.54 -22.41 2.90
N LEU A 680 -4.40 -23.08 2.75
CA LEU A 680 -3.07 -22.46 2.84
C LEU A 680 -2.91 -21.34 1.80
N ILE A 681 -3.56 -21.47 0.64
CA ILE A 681 -3.54 -20.45 -0.43
C ILE A 681 -4.72 -19.48 -0.27
N SER A 682 -5.93 -20.00 -0.04
CA SER A 682 -7.16 -19.23 -0.15
C SER A 682 -7.40 -18.27 1.03
N TRP A 683 -6.97 -18.62 2.24
CA TRP A 683 -7.15 -17.78 3.42
C TRP A 683 -6.23 -16.54 3.42
N PRO A 684 -4.93 -16.63 3.08
CA PRO A 684 -4.09 -15.45 2.89
C PRO A 684 -4.59 -14.51 1.78
N LEU A 685 -5.10 -15.06 0.67
CA LEU A 685 -5.70 -14.24 -0.40
C LEU A 685 -6.94 -13.48 0.10
N LEU A 686 -7.83 -14.17 0.83
CA LEU A 686 -8.99 -13.53 1.46
C LEU A 686 -8.58 -12.43 2.43
N LEU A 687 -7.60 -12.69 3.30
CA LEU A 687 -7.12 -11.73 4.26
C LEU A 687 -6.56 -10.49 3.54
N THR A 688 -5.69 -10.71 2.55
CA THR A 688 -5.11 -9.63 1.73
C THR A 688 -6.17 -8.78 1.04
N ALA A 689 -7.17 -9.42 0.41
CA ALA A 689 -8.26 -8.71 -0.24
C ALA A 689 -9.12 -7.92 0.75
N ALA A 690 -9.54 -8.55 1.85
CA ALA A 690 -10.40 -7.91 2.85
C ALA A 690 -9.72 -6.71 3.51
N GLY A 691 -8.44 -6.84 3.89
CA GLY A 691 -7.68 -5.74 4.50
C GLY A 691 -7.52 -4.55 3.56
N ASN A 692 -7.13 -4.77 2.29
CA ASN A 692 -6.92 -3.68 1.35
C ASN A 692 -8.24 -2.99 0.94
N LEU A 693 -9.32 -3.74 0.72
CA LEU A 693 -10.64 -3.15 0.44
C LEU A 693 -11.20 -2.36 1.63
N ALA A 694 -10.98 -2.84 2.86
CA ALA A 694 -11.38 -2.13 4.07
C ALA A 694 -10.60 -0.81 4.23
N LEU A 695 -9.26 -0.87 4.06
CA LEU A 695 -8.41 0.31 4.18
C LEU A 695 -8.68 1.36 3.11
N GLN A 696 -8.92 0.96 1.85
CA GLN A 696 -9.25 1.90 0.77
C GLN A 696 -10.53 2.69 1.06
N ASN A 697 -11.58 2.02 1.54
CA ASN A 697 -12.85 2.67 1.88
C ASN A 697 -12.77 3.50 3.17
N ALA A 698 -11.99 3.02 4.14
CA ALA A 698 -11.82 3.70 5.43
C ALA A 698 -10.96 4.96 5.32
N PHE A 699 -9.89 4.95 4.53
CA PHE A 699 -8.89 6.01 4.51
C PHE A 699 -9.46 7.39 4.15
N HIS A 700 -10.44 7.45 3.25
CA HIS A 700 -11.07 8.71 2.83
C HIS A 700 -12.29 9.11 3.66
N ARG A 701 -12.77 8.25 4.56
CA ARG A 701 -14.04 8.45 5.28
C ARG A 701 -13.91 8.49 6.80
N LEU A 702 -12.84 7.92 7.35
CA LEU A 702 -12.65 7.71 8.78
C LEU A 702 -11.38 8.42 9.26
N ASP A 703 -11.40 8.88 10.52
CA ASP A 703 -10.23 9.48 11.16
C ASP A 703 -9.10 8.46 11.35
N GLY A 704 -7.86 8.96 11.43
CA GLY A 704 -6.64 8.15 11.58
C GLY A 704 -6.71 7.09 12.68
N TYR A 705 -7.30 7.44 13.84
CA TYR A 705 -7.49 6.53 14.97
C TYR A 705 -8.24 5.23 14.60
N TYR A 706 -9.31 5.33 13.81
CA TYR A 706 -10.08 4.15 13.39
C TYR A 706 -9.33 3.34 12.34
N ILE A 707 -8.53 4.00 11.50
CA ILE A 707 -7.70 3.34 10.50
C ILE A 707 -6.63 2.50 11.22
N ASP A 708 -5.99 3.04 12.26
CA ASP A 708 -4.99 2.30 13.03
C ASP A 708 -5.59 1.08 13.73
N ILE A 709 -6.84 1.16 14.21
CA ILE A 709 -7.55 -0.02 14.74
C ILE A 709 -7.78 -1.07 13.65
N ILE A 710 -8.17 -0.65 12.44
CA ILE A 710 -8.40 -1.57 11.32
C ILE A 710 -7.08 -2.25 10.91
N VAL A 711 -5.98 -1.50 10.85
CA VAL A 711 -4.65 -2.04 10.54
C VAL A 711 -4.19 -2.99 11.63
N MET A 712 -4.30 -2.61 12.89
CA MET A 712 -3.96 -3.48 14.02
C MET A 712 -4.74 -4.79 13.97
N ALA A 713 -6.06 -4.74 13.71
CA ALA A 713 -6.87 -5.94 13.55
C ALA A 713 -6.43 -6.80 12.35
N TYR A 714 -6.09 -6.16 11.23
CA TYR A 714 -5.57 -6.82 10.03
C TYR A 714 -4.23 -7.52 10.29
N ASP A 715 -3.29 -6.86 10.95
CA ASP A 715 -1.96 -7.40 11.26
C ASP A 715 -2.04 -8.53 12.29
N MET A 716 -2.96 -8.45 13.27
CA MET A 716 -3.24 -9.56 14.18
C MET A 716 -3.74 -10.81 13.45
N LEU A 717 -4.59 -10.65 12.42
CA LEU A 717 -5.08 -11.77 11.62
C LEU A 717 -3.96 -12.49 10.87
N TRP A 718 -2.90 -11.78 10.47
CA TRP A 718 -1.71 -12.39 9.83
C TRP A 718 -0.94 -13.33 10.75
N TRP A 719 -1.13 -13.26 12.06
CA TRP A 719 -0.58 -14.22 13.03
C TRP A 719 -1.57 -15.34 13.37
N ILE A 720 -2.85 -15.01 13.52
CA ILE A 720 -3.90 -15.96 13.92
C ILE A 720 -4.20 -16.96 12.80
N VAL A 721 -4.29 -16.50 11.55
CA VAL A 721 -4.68 -17.34 10.40
C VAL A 721 -3.64 -18.43 10.12
N PRO A 722 -2.32 -18.16 10.02
CA PRO A 722 -1.31 -19.20 9.89
C PRO A 722 -1.27 -20.16 11.08
N ALA A 723 -1.41 -19.66 12.31
CA ALA A 723 -1.46 -20.52 13.50
C ALA A 723 -2.66 -21.49 13.44
N ARG A 724 -3.81 -21.03 12.97
CA ARG A 724 -4.98 -21.89 12.75
C ARG A 724 -4.72 -22.96 11.67
N ILE A 725 -4.07 -22.60 10.57
CA ILE A 725 -3.72 -23.53 9.49
C ILE A 725 -2.70 -24.56 9.97
N ALA A 726 -1.71 -24.14 10.76
CA ALA A 726 -0.72 -25.03 11.38
C ALA A 726 -1.37 -25.98 12.39
N ALA A 727 -2.31 -25.50 13.22
CA ALA A 727 -3.05 -26.35 14.15
C ALA A 727 -3.91 -27.40 13.41
N LEU A 728 -4.55 -27.00 12.30
CA LEU A 728 -5.24 -27.94 11.41
C LEU A 728 -4.29 -28.96 10.77
N ALA A 729 -3.05 -28.55 10.45
CA ALA A 729 -2.03 -29.43 9.92
C ALA A 729 -1.59 -30.47 10.97
N LEU A 730 -1.31 -30.01 12.19
CA LEU A 730 -0.92 -30.86 13.31
C LEU A 730 -1.97 -31.94 13.60
N GLU A 731 -3.25 -31.55 13.64
CA GLU A 731 -4.36 -32.48 13.79
C GLU A 731 -4.42 -33.53 12.68
N ARG A 732 -4.25 -33.10 11.41
CA ARG A 732 -4.48 -33.95 10.24
C ARG A 732 -3.30 -34.79 9.80
N PHE A 733 -2.07 -34.31 9.97
CA PHE A 733 -0.86 -34.98 9.48
C PHE A 733 -0.11 -35.72 10.57
N ILE A 734 -0.32 -35.37 11.84
CA ILE A 734 0.36 -36.00 12.97
C ILE A 734 -0.65 -36.80 13.79
N TRP A 735 -1.63 -36.15 14.41
CA TRP A 735 -2.51 -36.83 15.39
C TRP A 735 -3.37 -37.94 14.77
N LEU A 736 -4.16 -37.64 13.73
CA LEU A 736 -5.04 -38.63 13.10
C LEU A 736 -4.27 -39.85 12.53
N PRO A 737 -3.16 -39.70 11.79
CA PRO A 737 -2.39 -40.85 11.31
C PRO A 737 -1.78 -41.71 12.41
N LEU A 738 -1.34 -41.09 13.51
CA LEU A 738 -0.83 -41.81 14.67
C LEU A 738 -1.94 -42.64 15.35
N GLU A 739 -3.15 -42.09 15.49
CA GLU A 739 -4.31 -42.83 16.02
C GLU A 739 -4.71 -44.01 15.12
N GLU A 740 -4.72 -43.81 13.80
CA GLU A 740 -5.02 -44.87 12.82
C GLU A 740 -3.98 -46.01 12.85
N HIS A 741 -2.68 -45.69 12.96
CA HIS A 741 -1.62 -46.70 12.99
C HIS A 741 -1.52 -47.45 14.32
N THR A 742 -1.80 -46.78 15.45
CA THR A 742 -1.62 -47.36 16.78
C THR A 742 -2.90 -47.98 17.35
N GLY A 743 -4.07 -47.68 16.78
CA GLY A 743 -5.37 -48.14 17.27
C GLY A 743 -5.76 -47.55 18.64
N ARG A 744 -5.03 -46.54 19.11
CA ARG A 744 -5.24 -45.88 20.41
C ARG A 744 -5.50 -44.39 20.18
N THR A 745 -6.46 -43.82 20.89
CA THR A 745 -6.72 -42.38 20.83
C THR A 745 -5.63 -41.60 21.54
N ILE A 746 -5.18 -40.50 20.94
CA ILE A 746 -4.19 -39.64 21.57
C ILE A 746 -4.88 -38.88 22.69
N PRO A 747 -4.29 -38.82 23.90
CA PRO A 747 -4.87 -38.07 24.99
C PRO A 747 -5.12 -36.61 24.61
N ASN A 748 -6.32 -36.10 24.93
CA ASN A 748 -6.71 -34.71 24.64
C ASN A 748 -5.69 -33.68 25.17
N VAL A 749 -5.03 -33.98 26.29
CA VAL A 749 -3.98 -33.12 26.87
C VAL A 749 -2.85 -32.85 25.87
N VAL A 750 -2.39 -33.86 25.13
CA VAL A 750 -1.31 -33.73 24.15
C VAL A 750 -1.77 -32.91 22.93
N ARG A 751 -3.01 -33.13 22.49
CA ARG A 751 -3.62 -32.40 21.38
C ARG A 751 -3.82 -30.91 21.70
N VAL A 752 -4.31 -30.63 22.91
CA VAL A 752 -4.48 -29.27 23.44
C VAL A 752 -3.12 -28.59 23.59
N PHE A 753 -2.11 -29.28 24.12
CA PHE A 753 -0.76 -28.75 24.29
C PHE A 753 -0.15 -28.27 22.96
N GLY A 754 -0.27 -29.08 21.90
CA GLY A 754 0.20 -28.69 20.56
C GLY A 754 -0.50 -27.45 20.01
N SER A 755 -1.83 -27.37 20.19
CA SER A 755 -2.61 -26.20 19.76
C SER A 755 -2.27 -24.94 20.57
N VAL A 756 -2.17 -25.05 21.90
CA VAL A 756 -1.78 -23.95 22.81
C VAL A 756 -0.40 -23.41 22.44
N THR A 757 0.55 -24.29 22.11
CA THR A 757 1.90 -23.87 21.71
C THR A 757 1.86 -23.01 20.44
N LEU A 758 1.13 -23.45 19.41
CA LEU A 758 1.02 -22.70 18.15
C LEU A 758 0.34 -21.34 18.32
N TYR A 759 -0.73 -21.25 19.10
CA TYR A 759 -1.39 -19.97 19.36
C TYR A 759 -0.58 -19.07 20.29
N SER A 760 0.17 -19.62 21.24
CA SER A 760 1.07 -18.83 22.10
C SER A 760 2.18 -18.18 21.27
N LEU A 761 2.75 -18.91 20.30
CA LEU A 761 3.72 -18.34 19.35
C LEU A 761 3.10 -17.19 18.52
N ALA A 762 1.86 -17.35 18.06
CA ALA A 762 1.15 -16.28 17.37
C ALA A 762 0.92 -15.06 18.25
N VAL A 763 0.52 -15.25 19.52
CA VAL A 763 0.35 -14.15 20.49
C VAL A 763 1.67 -13.45 20.74
N PHE A 764 2.78 -14.18 20.91
CA PHE A 764 4.10 -13.56 21.06
C PHE A 764 4.53 -12.81 19.79
N GLY A 765 4.23 -13.33 18.60
CA GLY A 765 4.43 -12.61 17.34
C GLY A 765 3.61 -11.33 17.25
N ILE A 766 2.35 -11.36 17.68
CA ILE A 766 1.49 -10.15 17.75
C ILE A 766 2.10 -9.12 18.70
N ILE A 767 2.49 -9.54 19.91
CA ILE A 767 3.11 -8.63 20.89
C ILE A 767 4.42 -8.04 20.33
N ALA A 768 5.25 -8.86 19.69
CA ALA A 768 6.54 -8.45 19.15
C ALA A 768 6.43 -7.51 17.95
N PHE A 769 5.60 -7.85 16.97
CA PHE A 769 5.62 -7.23 15.64
C PHE A 769 4.43 -6.32 15.37
N VAL A 770 3.29 -6.53 16.03
CA VAL A 770 2.09 -5.67 15.85
C VAL A 770 2.06 -4.56 16.90
N PHE A 771 2.40 -4.88 18.15
CA PHE A 771 2.48 -3.88 19.24
C PHE A 771 3.89 -3.31 19.46
N ASP A 772 4.87 -3.76 18.66
CA ASP A 772 6.29 -3.39 18.75
C ASP A 772 6.87 -3.50 20.18
N GLN A 773 6.40 -4.49 20.96
CA GLN A 773 6.83 -4.68 22.35
C GLN A 773 7.97 -5.69 22.46
N LYS A 774 8.96 -5.35 23.29
CA LYS A 774 10.09 -6.25 23.58
C LYS A 774 9.62 -7.47 24.38
N VAL A 775 9.57 -8.64 23.73
CA VAL A 775 9.12 -9.90 24.34
C VAL A 775 10.18 -10.55 25.24
N THR A 776 11.40 -10.02 25.30
CA THR A 776 12.52 -10.58 26.07
C THR A 776 12.20 -10.79 27.56
N SER A 777 11.42 -9.90 28.18
CA SER A 777 11.00 -10.04 29.59
C SER A 777 9.98 -11.16 29.80
N LEU A 778 9.06 -11.36 28.84
CA LEU A 778 8.07 -12.45 28.85
C LEU A 778 8.71 -13.80 28.52
N LEU A 779 9.70 -13.83 27.63
CA LEU A 779 10.49 -15.02 27.31
C LEU A 779 11.33 -15.47 28.51
N ALA A 780 11.93 -14.54 29.24
CA ALA A 780 12.71 -14.87 30.44
C ALA A 780 11.84 -15.52 31.54
N THR A 781 10.64 -15.00 31.79
CA THR A 781 9.71 -15.55 32.80
C THR A 781 9.06 -16.86 32.35
N SER A 782 8.75 -17.01 31.06
CA SER A 782 8.25 -18.27 30.50
C SER A 782 9.30 -19.39 30.48
N GLY A 783 10.60 -19.06 30.38
CA GLY A 783 11.68 -20.03 30.53
C GLY A 783 11.70 -20.72 31.91
N LEU A 784 11.46 -19.95 32.98
CA LEU A 784 11.33 -20.50 34.34
C LEU A 784 10.11 -21.43 34.45
N LEU A 785 8.98 -21.03 33.90
CA LEU A 785 7.76 -21.85 33.90
C LEU A 785 7.94 -23.14 33.08
N ALA A 786 8.58 -23.05 31.91
CA ALA A 786 8.89 -24.19 31.06
C ALA A 786 9.84 -25.17 31.76
N MET A 787 10.82 -24.66 32.53
CA MET A 787 11.69 -25.50 33.36
C MET A 787 10.89 -26.22 34.46
N ILE A 788 10.00 -25.53 35.17
CA ILE A 788 9.16 -26.13 36.22
C ILE A 788 8.27 -27.24 35.64
N VAL A 789 7.61 -26.97 34.51
CA VAL A 789 6.77 -27.95 33.80
C VAL A 789 7.61 -29.11 33.26
N GLY A 790 8.79 -28.83 32.71
CA GLY A 790 9.74 -29.83 32.23
C GLY A 790 10.18 -30.78 33.34
N LEU A 791 10.53 -30.25 34.52
CA LEU A 791 10.87 -31.04 35.71
C LEU A 791 9.69 -31.90 36.18
N ALA A 792 8.47 -31.35 36.19
CA ALA A 792 7.27 -32.09 36.59
C ALA A 792 6.91 -33.25 35.63
N ILE A 793 7.20 -33.09 34.33
CA ILE A 793 6.87 -34.09 33.30
C ILE A 793 8.05 -35.06 33.05
N GLN A 794 9.27 -34.74 33.51
CA GLN A 794 10.50 -35.52 33.26
C GLN A 794 10.32 -37.02 33.53
N ALA A 795 9.77 -37.40 34.69
CA ALA A 795 9.54 -38.80 35.04
C ALA A 795 8.53 -39.49 34.11
N ASN A 796 7.50 -38.77 33.65
CA ASN A 796 6.55 -39.31 32.70
C ASN A 796 7.21 -39.56 31.34
N ILE A 797 7.98 -38.61 30.83
CA ILE A 797 8.71 -38.73 29.57
C ILE A 797 9.72 -39.90 29.62
N SER A 798 10.47 -40.03 30.72
CA SER A 798 11.42 -41.13 30.90
C SER A 798 10.74 -42.50 30.76
N ASN A 799 9.57 -42.67 31.35
CA ASN A 799 8.78 -43.90 31.22
C ASN A 799 8.31 -44.18 29.79
N ILE A 800 8.02 -43.14 29.00
CA ILE A 800 7.66 -43.30 27.57
C ILE A 800 8.85 -43.80 26.76
N PHE A 801 9.99 -43.13 26.90
CA PHE A 801 11.22 -43.51 26.20
C PHE A 801 11.65 -44.92 26.57
N SER A 802 11.61 -45.26 27.85
CA SER A 802 11.91 -46.61 28.33
C SER A 802 10.94 -47.64 27.74
N GLY A 803 9.66 -47.32 27.60
CA GLY A 803 8.70 -48.18 26.92
C GLY A 803 8.98 -48.41 25.43
N ILE A 804 9.47 -47.38 24.73
CA ILE A 804 9.90 -47.49 23.33
C ILE A 804 11.14 -48.39 23.24
N VAL A 805 12.13 -48.18 24.10
CA VAL A 805 13.37 -48.98 24.15
C VAL A 805 13.08 -50.45 24.45
N LEU A 806 12.27 -50.76 25.48
CA LEU A 806 11.88 -52.14 25.81
C LEU A 806 11.18 -52.86 24.65
N ASN A 807 10.39 -52.15 23.84
CA ASN A 807 9.74 -52.73 22.65
C ASN A 807 10.71 -52.97 21.48
N ILE A 808 11.79 -52.19 21.40
CA ILE A 808 12.82 -52.31 20.36
C ILE A 808 13.84 -53.39 20.72
N GLU A 809 14.40 -53.35 21.93
CA GLU A 809 15.46 -54.27 22.38
C GLU A 809 14.92 -55.63 22.78
N ARG A 810 13.64 -55.70 23.20
CA ARG A 810 12.93 -56.93 23.60
C ARG A 810 13.75 -57.86 24.52
N PRO A 811 14.22 -57.38 25.69
CA PRO A 811 14.91 -58.24 26.67
C PRO A 811 14.03 -59.38 27.21
N PHE A 812 12.70 -59.23 27.08
CA PHE A 812 11.68 -60.24 27.37
C PHE A 812 10.43 -59.94 26.53
N ALA A 813 9.58 -60.95 26.34
CA ALA A 813 8.33 -60.86 25.59
C ALA A 813 7.10 -61.06 26.48
N VAL A 814 5.92 -60.69 25.96
CA VAL A 814 4.65 -61.03 26.60
C VAL A 814 4.51 -62.54 26.58
N GLY A 815 4.38 -63.13 27.77
CA GLY A 815 4.36 -64.57 27.98
C GLY A 815 5.54 -65.10 28.79
N ASP A 816 6.65 -64.38 28.86
CA ASP A 816 7.88 -64.80 29.55
C ASP A 816 7.74 -64.67 31.08
N TRP A 817 8.34 -65.60 31.81
CA TRP A 817 8.59 -65.54 33.25
C TRP A 817 9.86 -64.75 33.50
N VAL A 818 9.71 -63.70 34.30
CA VAL A 818 10.82 -62.81 34.62
C VAL A 818 10.83 -62.46 36.11
N GLN A 819 12.01 -62.09 36.58
CA GLN A 819 12.20 -61.38 37.84
C GLN A 819 12.84 -60.02 37.55
N ILE A 820 12.17 -58.94 37.96
CA ILE A 820 12.61 -57.56 37.71
C ILE A 820 13.10 -56.96 39.03
N GLY A 821 14.42 -56.76 39.17
CA GLY A 821 15.03 -56.31 40.41
C GLY A 821 14.73 -57.25 41.58
N GLU A 822 14.30 -56.70 42.71
CA GLU A 822 13.92 -57.48 43.91
C GLU A 822 12.43 -57.87 43.93
N MET A 823 11.69 -57.68 42.84
CA MET A 823 10.28 -58.04 42.78
C MET A 823 10.08 -59.56 42.80
N GLU A 824 8.88 -59.99 43.22
CA GLU A 824 8.45 -61.38 43.06
C GLU A 824 8.48 -61.77 41.57
N GLU A 825 8.90 -63.01 41.31
CA GLU A 825 8.84 -63.58 39.96
C GLU A 825 7.41 -63.61 39.43
N GLY A 826 7.27 -63.37 38.13
CA GLY A 826 5.97 -63.38 37.49
C GLY A 826 6.04 -63.39 35.98
N ARG A 827 4.88 -63.62 35.36
CA ARG A 827 4.72 -63.70 33.92
C ARG A 827 4.36 -62.35 33.33
N ILE A 828 5.06 -61.92 32.27
CA ILE A 828 4.71 -60.70 31.55
C ILE A 828 3.36 -60.89 30.84
N ILE A 829 2.37 -60.07 31.16
CA ILE A 829 1.04 -60.12 30.53
C ILE A 829 0.78 -58.98 29.54
N ASP A 830 1.45 -57.84 29.69
CA ASP A 830 1.27 -56.67 28.83
C ASP A 830 2.46 -55.70 28.97
N ILE A 831 2.94 -55.16 27.85
CA ILE A 831 3.96 -54.10 27.81
C ILE A 831 3.33 -52.89 27.11
N THR A 832 2.95 -51.88 27.88
CA THR A 832 2.39 -50.64 27.34
C THR A 832 3.49 -49.60 27.09
N TRP A 833 3.13 -48.45 26.51
CA TRP A 833 4.06 -47.35 26.30
C TRP A 833 4.59 -46.71 27.60
N ARG A 834 3.96 -46.96 28.76
CA ARG A 834 4.38 -46.37 30.06
C ARG A 834 4.66 -47.40 31.15
N THR A 835 4.01 -48.57 31.10
CA THR A 835 4.09 -49.59 32.16
C THR A 835 4.20 -51.00 31.60
N THR A 836 4.96 -51.84 32.27
CA THR A 836 5.03 -53.30 32.08
C THR A 836 4.20 -53.97 33.18
N ARG A 837 3.35 -54.91 32.80
CA ARG A 837 2.47 -55.63 33.73
C ARG A 837 2.95 -57.06 33.88
N VAL A 838 3.18 -57.46 35.13
CA VAL A 838 3.70 -58.76 35.52
C VAL A 838 2.66 -59.43 36.41
N GLN A 839 2.24 -60.65 36.09
CA GLN A 839 1.35 -61.45 36.92
C GLN A 839 2.16 -62.40 37.78
N THR A 840 2.07 -62.28 39.11
CA THR A 840 2.79 -63.14 40.05
C THR A 840 2.15 -64.53 40.12
N ARG A 841 2.88 -65.52 40.68
CA ARG A 841 2.34 -66.87 40.93
C ARG A 841 1.12 -66.85 41.87
N ALA A 842 1.05 -65.89 42.79
CA ALA A 842 -0.09 -65.67 43.67
C ALA A 842 -1.33 -65.08 42.94
N GLY A 843 -1.24 -64.81 41.64
CA GLY A 843 -2.36 -64.49 40.76
C GLY A 843 -2.69 -63.01 40.59
N TYR A 844 -2.01 -62.10 41.30
CA TYR A 844 -2.21 -60.65 41.19
C TYR A 844 -1.26 -59.99 40.17
N VAL A 845 -1.63 -58.82 39.67
CA VAL A 845 -0.86 -58.10 38.62
C VAL A 845 -0.13 -56.90 39.21
N ILE A 846 1.20 -56.92 39.09
CA ILE A 846 2.09 -55.80 39.40
C ILE A 846 2.24 -54.94 38.14
N SER A 847 1.94 -53.64 38.23
CA SER A 847 2.14 -52.68 37.14
C SER A 847 3.36 -51.81 37.42
N VAL A 848 4.45 -52.07 36.72
CA VAL A 848 5.73 -51.39 36.93
C VAL A 848 5.93 -50.31 35.86
N PRO A 849 6.28 -49.06 36.22
CA PRO A 849 6.70 -48.04 35.26
C PRO A 849 7.89 -48.52 34.42
N ASN A 850 7.85 -48.33 33.11
CA ASN A 850 8.88 -48.84 32.20
C ASN A 850 10.28 -48.29 32.50
N GLY A 851 10.40 -47.08 33.04
CA GLY A 851 11.69 -46.53 33.49
C GLY A 851 12.32 -47.37 34.60
N GLN A 852 11.52 -47.79 35.58
CA GLN A 852 11.99 -48.68 36.64
C GLN A 852 12.38 -50.06 36.10
N VAL A 853 11.64 -50.60 35.12
CA VAL A 853 11.97 -51.88 34.50
C VAL A 853 13.27 -51.82 33.70
N SER A 854 13.49 -50.72 32.96
CA SER A 854 14.69 -50.53 32.15
C SER A 854 15.94 -50.28 32.98
N GLU A 855 15.80 -49.74 34.20
CA GLU A 855 16.91 -49.49 35.13
C GLU A 855 17.22 -50.71 36.03
N ALA A 856 16.27 -51.63 36.19
CA ALA A 856 16.42 -52.83 37.01
C ALA A 856 17.15 -53.96 36.26
N GLY A 857 17.89 -54.80 36.99
CA GLY A 857 18.36 -56.08 36.46
C GLY A 857 17.18 -57.00 36.20
N VAL A 858 17.10 -57.60 35.00
CA VAL A 858 16.00 -58.50 34.62
C VAL A 858 16.56 -59.91 34.41
N HIS A 859 16.09 -60.85 35.22
CA HIS A 859 16.30 -62.27 34.99
C HIS A 859 15.13 -62.80 34.15
N ASN A 860 15.40 -63.18 32.91
CA ASN A 860 14.40 -63.81 32.04
C ASN A 860 14.61 -65.32 32.03
N PHE A 861 13.69 -66.05 32.68
CA PHE A 861 13.76 -67.50 32.80
C PHE A 861 13.39 -68.20 31.49
N ASP A 862 12.71 -67.55 30.55
CA ASP A 862 12.37 -68.12 29.24
C ASP A 862 13.33 -67.67 28.11
N SER A 863 14.48 -67.08 28.48
CA SER A 863 15.47 -66.58 27.50
C SER A 863 16.28 -67.71 26.82
N GLY A 864 16.37 -68.89 27.43
CA GLY A 864 17.09 -70.06 26.94
C GLY A 864 16.19 -71.28 26.78
N PRO A 865 16.67 -72.36 26.11
CA PRO A 865 15.87 -73.56 25.85
C PRO A 865 15.60 -74.41 27.11
N VAL A 866 16.43 -74.26 28.14
CA VAL A 866 16.31 -74.98 29.42
C VAL A 866 16.76 -74.08 30.58
N VAL A 867 16.14 -74.24 31.74
CA VAL A 867 16.47 -73.52 32.98
C VAL A 867 16.99 -74.50 34.02
N ARG A 868 18.10 -74.15 34.67
CA ARG A 868 18.64 -74.93 35.78
C ARG A 868 17.89 -74.61 37.08
N LEU A 869 17.42 -75.63 37.77
CA LEU A 869 16.94 -75.55 39.14
C LEU A 869 17.97 -76.20 40.07
N GLU A 870 18.19 -75.57 41.22
CA GLU A 870 19.05 -76.06 42.29
C GLU A 870 18.16 -76.44 43.47
N ILE A 871 18.20 -77.71 43.86
CA ILE A 871 17.33 -78.27 44.91
C ILE A 871 18.22 -78.83 46.01
N GLU A 872 18.14 -78.25 47.21
CA GLU A 872 18.95 -78.66 48.35
C GLU A 872 18.30 -79.86 49.06
N VAL A 873 19.05 -80.96 49.20
CA VAL A 873 18.64 -82.17 49.90
C VAL A 873 19.65 -82.46 51.00
N GLU A 874 19.17 -82.63 52.24
CA GLU A 874 20.01 -82.85 53.41
C GLU A 874 19.83 -84.28 53.96
N VAL A 875 20.94 -85.00 54.15
CA VAL A 875 20.95 -86.37 54.70
C VAL A 875 21.96 -86.51 55.84
N ASP A 876 21.86 -87.57 56.63
CA ASP A 876 22.83 -87.84 57.71
C ASP A 876 24.24 -88.12 57.14
N ALA A 877 25.26 -87.47 57.68
CA ALA A 877 26.63 -87.55 57.14
C ALA A 877 27.33 -88.91 57.37
N ARG A 878 26.70 -89.87 58.06
CA ARG A 878 27.23 -91.24 58.22
C ARG A 878 27.11 -92.07 56.94
N TYR A 879 26.27 -91.65 55.99
CA TYR A 879 26.09 -92.35 54.72
C TYR A 879 27.22 -92.06 53.75
N ASN A 880 27.57 -93.05 52.93
CA ASN A 880 28.62 -92.91 51.93
C ASN A 880 28.18 -91.90 50.85
N HIS A 881 29.06 -90.93 50.58
CA HIS A 881 28.83 -89.87 49.61
C HIS A 881 28.57 -90.40 48.20
N ASP A 882 29.45 -91.27 47.69
CA ASP A 882 29.37 -91.82 46.33
C ASP A 882 28.06 -92.58 46.10
N VAL A 883 27.56 -93.25 47.15
CA VAL A 883 26.30 -94.02 47.08
C VAL A 883 25.09 -93.09 47.12
N THR A 884 25.13 -92.06 47.97
CA THR A 884 24.05 -91.07 48.10
C THR A 884 23.89 -90.26 46.81
N ASP A 885 25.01 -89.83 46.24
CA ASP A 885 25.10 -89.05 45.01
C ASP A 885 24.55 -89.82 43.79
N ASP A 886 24.98 -91.08 43.62
CA ASP A 886 24.52 -91.96 42.52
C ASP A 886 23.01 -92.23 42.60
N ILE A 887 22.46 -92.42 43.81
CA ILE A 887 21.02 -92.61 44.01
C ILE A 887 20.24 -91.33 43.67
N MET A 888 20.66 -90.16 44.17
CA MET A 888 20.00 -88.90 43.89
C MET A 888 20.05 -88.55 42.39
N THR A 889 21.21 -88.77 41.74
CA THR A 889 21.40 -88.51 40.31
C THR A 889 20.49 -89.40 39.44
N ARG A 890 20.49 -90.71 39.68
CA ARG A 890 19.62 -91.65 38.94
C ARG A 890 18.14 -91.40 39.19
N THR A 891 17.79 -90.86 40.35
CA THR A 891 16.40 -90.52 40.68
C THR A 891 15.96 -89.27 39.92
N ALA A 892 16.79 -88.23 39.91
CA ALA A 892 16.55 -87.03 39.14
C ALA A 892 16.43 -87.32 37.62
N GLU A 893 17.23 -88.25 37.08
CA GLU A 893 17.16 -88.69 35.66
C GLU A 893 15.84 -89.40 35.28
N LYS A 894 15.16 -90.03 36.24
CA LYS A 894 13.90 -90.76 35.98
C LYS A 894 12.69 -89.85 35.92
N LEU A 895 12.81 -88.60 36.39
CA LEU A 895 11.69 -87.67 36.44
C LEU A 895 11.31 -87.19 35.02
N PRO A 896 10.01 -87.24 34.66
CA PRO A 896 9.57 -86.99 33.28
C PRO A 896 9.75 -85.53 32.82
N TYR A 897 9.88 -84.59 33.77
CA TYR A 897 10.00 -83.15 33.51
C TYR A 897 11.45 -82.65 33.47
N VAL A 898 12.41 -83.54 33.76
CA VAL A 898 13.85 -83.22 33.79
C VAL A 898 14.47 -83.57 32.44
N VAL A 899 15.17 -82.60 31.86
CA VAL A 899 15.85 -82.75 30.58
C VAL A 899 17.04 -83.70 30.74
N LYS A 900 17.28 -84.54 29.72
CA LYS A 900 18.34 -85.56 29.75
C LYS A 900 19.71 -85.06 29.29
N ASP A 901 19.75 -83.91 28.63
CA ASP A 901 20.95 -83.22 28.15
C ASP A 901 20.72 -81.69 28.26
N PRO A 902 21.31 -81.00 29.26
CA PRO A 902 22.30 -81.49 30.23
C PRO A 902 21.75 -82.54 31.19
N GLN A 903 22.60 -83.49 31.61
CA GLN A 903 22.23 -84.49 32.61
C GLN A 903 22.11 -83.86 34.00
N PRO A 904 21.18 -84.33 34.86
CA PRO A 904 21.14 -83.95 36.27
C PRO A 904 22.49 -84.16 36.94
N GLU A 905 22.90 -83.20 37.76
CA GLU A 905 24.16 -83.27 38.50
C GLU A 905 23.84 -83.13 39.98
N VAL A 906 24.34 -84.04 40.80
CA VAL A 906 24.28 -83.90 42.25
C VAL A 906 25.64 -83.44 42.72
N ARG A 907 25.64 -82.41 43.57
CA ARG A 907 26.86 -81.82 44.10
C ARG A 907 26.81 -81.86 45.60
N PHE A 908 27.80 -82.48 46.23
CA PHE A 908 28.01 -82.33 47.65
C PHE A 908 28.53 -80.92 47.96
N THR A 909 27.71 -80.11 48.63
CA THR A 909 28.02 -78.71 48.91
C THR A 909 28.71 -78.51 50.25
N GLY A 910 28.73 -79.55 51.10
CA GLY A 910 29.50 -79.59 52.34
C GLY A 910 28.79 -80.34 53.46
N MET A 911 29.38 -80.26 54.66
CA MET A 911 28.72 -80.73 55.89
C MET A 911 28.44 -79.55 56.80
N LYS A 912 27.25 -79.54 57.40
CA LYS A 912 26.88 -78.60 58.44
C LYS A 912 26.83 -79.35 59.77
N TRP A 913 27.41 -78.76 60.82
CA TRP A 913 27.21 -79.24 62.20
C TRP A 913 26.04 -78.49 62.81
N ASN A 914 24.88 -79.13 62.89
CA ASN A 914 23.72 -78.61 63.59
C ASN A 914 23.02 -79.78 64.31
N LEU A 915 23.39 -80.03 65.57
CA LEU A 915 22.92 -81.16 66.42
C LEU A 915 23.16 -82.58 65.84
N GLY A 916 24.00 -82.67 64.81
CA GLY A 916 24.50 -83.86 64.14
C GLY A 916 25.36 -83.42 62.94
N TRP A 917 26.16 -84.33 62.37
CA TRP A 917 26.81 -84.07 61.08
C TRP A 917 25.77 -84.29 59.97
N VAL A 918 25.40 -83.24 59.25
CA VAL A 918 24.47 -83.29 58.10
C VAL A 918 25.26 -83.07 56.83
N ALA A 919 25.10 -83.96 55.86
CA ALA A 919 25.65 -83.84 54.53
C ALA A 919 24.61 -83.15 53.63
N THR A 920 24.99 -82.00 53.05
CA THR A 920 24.13 -81.23 52.15
C THR A 920 24.50 -81.54 50.70
N TYR A 921 23.48 -81.87 49.92
CA TYR A 921 23.57 -82.15 48.49
C TYR A 921 22.73 -81.13 47.74
N GLU A 922 23.24 -80.63 46.62
CA GLU A 922 22.50 -79.80 45.69
C GLU A 922 22.22 -80.62 44.44
N VAL A 923 20.95 -80.94 44.23
CA VAL A 923 20.45 -81.63 43.04
C VAL A 923 20.17 -80.57 41.98
N GLN A 924 21.04 -80.49 40.99
CA GLN A 924 20.90 -79.60 39.84
C GLN A 924 20.16 -80.33 38.72
N ILE A 925 19.01 -79.79 38.32
CA ILE A 925 18.19 -80.33 37.23
C ILE A 925 17.88 -79.25 36.19
N TRP A 926 17.58 -79.65 34.97
CA TRP A 926 17.20 -78.74 33.89
C TRP A 926 15.75 -79.00 33.46
N ILE A 927 14.97 -77.94 33.29
CA ILE A 927 13.57 -77.99 32.84
C ILE A 927 13.34 -77.10 31.61
N GLU A 928 12.40 -77.47 30.74
CA GLU A 928 12.05 -76.68 29.55
C GLU A 928 11.02 -75.58 29.85
N ASP A 929 10.05 -75.84 30.75
CA ASP A 929 8.98 -74.91 31.10
C ASP A 929 9.13 -74.44 32.55
N TYR A 930 9.59 -73.20 32.75
CA TYR A 930 9.72 -72.62 34.09
C TYR A 930 8.38 -72.46 34.82
N GLY A 931 7.25 -72.47 34.10
CA GLY A 931 5.90 -72.39 34.65
C GLY A 931 5.61 -73.51 35.66
N ILE A 932 6.12 -74.72 35.43
CA ILE A 932 5.90 -75.91 36.27
C ILE A 932 6.95 -76.09 37.38
N ARG A 933 7.81 -75.09 37.64
CA ARG A 933 8.89 -75.17 38.63
C ARG A 933 8.46 -75.73 39.99
N GLU A 934 7.34 -75.26 40.55
CA GLU A 934 6.88 -75.71 41.87
C GLU A 934 6.51 -77.20 41.87
N GLU A 935 5.83 -77.68 40.82
CA GLU A 935 5.48 -79.09 40.63
C GLU A 935 6.74 -79.96 40.47
N VAL A 936 7.75 -79.47 39.75
CA VAL A 936 9.02 -80.18 39.57
C VAL A 936 9.81 -80.24 40.87
N VAL A 937 9.93 -79.14 41.61
CA VAL A 937 10.66 -79.09 42.89
C VAL A 937 10.02 -80.04 43.91
N GLU A 938 8.69 -80.03 44.03
CA GLU A 938 7.96 -80.97 44.87
C GLU A 938 8.21 -82.42 44.43
N GLY A 939 8.09 -82.69 43.12
CA GLY A 939 8.31 -84.02 42.56
C GLY A 939 9.72 -84.56 42.82
N VAL A 940 10.74 -83.70 42.73
CA VAL A 940 12.13 -84.07 43.03
C VAL A 940 12.30 -84.39 44.51
N HIS A 941 11.83 -83.51 45.40
CA HIS A 941 11.92 -83.75 46.84
C HIS A 941 11.27 -85.06 47.26
N VAL A 942 10.03 -85.31 46.82
CA VAL A 942 9.28 -86.53 47.17
C VAL A 942 9.97 -87.78 46.60
N THR A 943 10.34 -87.75 45.32
CA THR A 943 10.89 -88.95 44.66
C THR A 943 12.30 -89.27 45.17
N VAL A 944 13.15 -88.26 45.36
CA VAL A 944 14.48 -88.43 45.96
C VAL A 944 14.37 -88.93 47.40
N TRP A 945 13.42 -88.39 48.18
CA TRP A 945 13.17 -88.84 49.54
C TRP A 945 12.78 -90.32 49.61
N ASP A 946 11.82 -90.74 48.80
CA ASP A 946 11.34 -92.13 48.76
C ASP A 946 12.46 -93.11 48.35
N GLU A 947 13.27 -92.76 47.34
CA GLU A 947 14.34 -93.63 46.85
C GLU A 947 15.51 -93.72 47.85
N LEU A 948 15.84 -92.62 48.54
CA LEU A 948 16.86 -92.63 49.60
C LEU A 948 16.45 -93.56 50.76
N ILE A 949 15.19 -93.45 51.22
CA ILE A 949 14.65 -94.33 52.26
C ILE A 949 14.64 -95.80 51.82
N ALA A 950 14.25 -96.08 50.58
CA ALA A 950 14.21 -97.45 50.04
C ALA A 950 15.60 -98.11 50.03
N ASN A 951 16.67 -97.32 49.94
CA ASN A 951 18.07 -97.77 49.96
C ASN A 951 18.72 -97.65 51.36
N GLY A 952 17.94 -97.41 52.42
CA GLY A 952 18.41 -97.35 53.80
C GLY A 952 19.19 -96.06 54.16
N ILE A 953 19.15 -95.06 53.28
CA ILE A 953 19.70 -93.73 53.51
C ILE A 953 18.58 -92.87 54.08
N TYR A 954 18.64 -92.65 55.39
CA TYR A 954 17.62 -91.84 56.04
C TYR A 954 18.01 -90.35 55.98
N PRO A 955 17.03 -89.48 55.71
CA PRO A 955 17.21 -88.05 55.82
C PRO A 955 17.57 -87.66 57.25
N SER A 956 18.27 -86.55 57.41
CA SER A 956 18.72 -86.07 58.72
C SER A 956 17.53 -85.93 59.68
N PRO A 957 17.67 -86.27 60.99
CA PRO A 957 16.58 -86.18 61.97
C PRO A 957 15.87 -84.81 62.04
N ASP A 958 16.54 -83.76 61.58
CA ASP A 958 16.03 -82.39 61.61
C ASP A 958 14.91 -82.10 60.57
N THR A 959 14.55 -83.06 59.70
CA THR A 959 13.29 -82.98 58.93
C THR A 959 12.06 -83.42 59.74
N LEU A 960 12.24 -84.10 60.88
CA LEU A 960 11.14 -84.62 61.71
C LEU A 960 10.89 -83.81 63.00
N GLU A 961 11.81 -82.94 63.45
CA GLU A 961 11.65 -82.19 64.71
C GLU A 961 11.24 -80.71 64.56
N LYS A 962 11.05 -80.18 63.35
CA LYS A 962 10.40 -78.87 63.15
C LYS A 962 8.88 -79.00 63.06
N GLY A 963 8.31 -79.44 64.19
CA GLY A 963 6.96 -79.22 64.66
C GLY A 963 5.84 -79.19 63.63
N PHE A 964 5.24 -80.34 63.34
CA PHE A 964 3.79 -80.57 63.22
C PHE A 964 3.56 -82.08 63.06
N LEU A 965 3.44 -82.81 64.18
CA LEU A 965 2.53 -83.92 64.47
C LEU A 965 3.00 -84.68 65.75
N PRO A 966 2.09 -85.27 66.55
CA PRO A 966 2.40 -85.82 67.87
C PRO A 966 3.20 -87.13 67.81
N LYS A 967 3.94 -87.41 68.89
CA LYS A 967 4.57 -88.69 69.17
C LYS A 967 3.57 -89.85 69.02
N PHE A 968 3.96 -90.90 68.32
CA PHE A 968 3.17 -92.09 68.03
C PHE A 968 2.96 -93.05 69.22
N GLU A 969 2.86 -92.54 70.46
CA GLU A 969 2.64 -93.39 71.65
C GLU A 969 1.38 -93.11 72.47
N ASP A 970 0.57 -92.07 72.20
CA ASP A 970 -0.63 -91.83 73.03
C ASP A 970 -1.86 -91.36 72.23
N LEU A 971 -2.63 -92.30 71.66
CA LEU A 971 -4.06 -92.11 71.39
C LEU A 971 -4.83 -93.42 71.67
N LYS A 972 -5.84 -93.32 72.55
CA LYS A 972 -6.86 -94.35 72.83
C LYS A 972 -7.94 -94.36 71.71
N PRO A 973 -8.74 -95.45 71.60
CA PRO A 973 -9.46 -95.78 70.36
C PRO A 973 -10.81 -95.08 70.07
N ASP A 974 -11.24 -94.01 70.75
CA ASP A 974 -12.66 -93.59 70.70
C ASP A 974 -13.00 -92.12 70.40
N ASN A 975 -12.07 -91.32 69.85
CA ASN A 975 -12.35 -90.15 69.00
C ASN A 975 -13.43 -89.16 69.52
N ARG A 976 -13.31 -88.66 70.75
CA ARG A 976 -14.01 -87.43 71.19
C ARG A 976 -13.02 -86.38 71.74
N PRO A 977 -13.29 -85.08 71.53
CA PRO A 977 -12.38 -84.02 71.93
C PRO A 977 -12.52 -83.72 73.43
N VAL A 978 -11.38 -83.48 74.08
CA VAL A 978 -11.30 -82.86 75.41
C VAL A 978 -11.38 -81.35 75.19
N GLU A 979 -12.45 -80.72 75.66
CA GLU A 979 -12.51 -79.26 75.82
C GLU A 979 -11.47 -78.83 76.85
N GLU A 980 -10.77 -77.71 76.64
CA GLU A 980 -10.55 -76.73 77.71
C GLU A 980 -9.92 -75.42 77.20
N HIS A 981 -10.62 -74.33 77.56
CA HIS A 981 -10.26 -72.95 77.89
C HIS A 981 -9.22 -72.13 77.11
#